data_AF-A0A1B9N3I2-F1
#
_entry.id   AF-A0A1B9N3I2-F1
#
_cell.length_a   1.000
_cell.length_b   1.000
_cell.length_c   1.000
_cell.angle_alpha   90.00
_cell.angle_beta   90.00
_cell.angle_gamma   90.00
#
_symmetry.space_group_name_H-M   'P 1'
#
loop_
_entity.id
_entity.type
_entity.pdbx_description
1 polymer ?
#
loop_
_entity_poly.entity_id
_entity_poly.type
_entity_poly.pdbx_seq_one_letter_code
_entity_poly.pdbx_strand_id
1 'polypeptide(L)'
;MKNSYINFVLTGDNNYVAPLGVCMTSILLNLADDRCARFFVFVEGFTDNDMKRLEDVKKVRPCEVIFINMKNYTHLFSCIDTSKFVLQYVNLVVYYRLLMLDILPDDVDKCFYIDGDMIIDTDLSSLYDKFDNEKIMGAVVEILAMQYRDNILKHFKEWADLKNFQNNPLKYPYFNAGFFLLNVKKAKELNLFKQAFTFLDRHPNPPYADQDTLNYIIGQKYPHLLEHFPPAYNVFCDMHHDIDLYYDAFYDKKDIQEAFNHPKIYHYGGANKPWINRKVRFFYSIWWRYCHLSPWSDLAEPDADDTENINNASNLDNVDKSQKYRDPNNMCLTYKLFDLIPVFKKKIKYGEKRLYIFGIRFFSRKQITPYLKHYRFLGIKFKKLNIQKMFEFRIEEAKNIMSRHFQDLKNQTFCQFDESNKKIDFRFNELNENVDYALQSLRNDFLLQFHNLKDFASVTDEEYKYFLDSKLDKLTDLINDINDKVNNEIDYLDSQFDKIKNEINLKSKDSLQNLTLSNKKIKKLINTLWDSNSESKEYLNVQIQDLKKKINIINSVFITHQETFLPFKNIFNGKDIAILATGPTLNHYEPIPGVIHIGVNNAYKFEKIELDFLFIQDISGLQDEILKINEYAQNRCQKFYGDVLSMETCAIPESYLIKYGAKRYYTGGMHTPFVRDISSCLLPDFGSVVFAALAFALYTNPKKLYLVGCDCSDTGYFDNNKNLISSSLKGDLPNILKGWQNFKSFANHLYPNTEIISINPVGLKGLFEDIEV
;
A
#
# COMPACT_ATOMS: atom_id res chain seq x y z
N MET A 1 13.62 -29.77 -37.90
CA MET A 1 13.37 -30.44 -36.60
C MET A 1 11.88 -30.33 -36.32
N LYS A 2 11.19 -31.36 -35.82
CA LYS A 2 9.79 -31.22 -35.38
C LYS A 2 9.83 -30.30 -34.15
N ASN A 3 9.32 -29.08 -34.25
CA ASN A 3 9.20 -28.20 -33.08
C ASN A 3 8.38 -28.93 -32.01
N SER A 4 8.92 -29.06 -30.81
CA SER A 4 8.19 -29.66 -29.69
C SER A 4 7.17 -28.64 -29.18
N TYR A 5 5.91 -29.05 -29.07
CA TYR A 5 4.88 -28.20 -28.50
C TYR A 5 5.07 -28.02 -27.00
N ILE A 6 4.80 -26.82 -26.51
CA ILE A 6 4.50 -26.56 -25.10
C ILE A 6 3.03 -26.19 -25.02
N ASN A 7 2.30 -26.92 -24.18
CA ASN A 7 0.85 -26.75 -24.03
C ASN A 7 0.54 -25.74 -22.93
N PHE A 8 -0.39 -24.84 -23.20
CA PHE A 8 -0.87 -23.81 -22.30
C PHE A 8 -2.39 -23.86 -22.21
N VAL A 9 -2.92 -23.76 -21.00
CA VAL A 9 -4.36 -23.65 -20.73
C VAL A 9 -4.62 -22.27 -20.15
N LEU A 10 -5.60 -21.57 -20.72
CA LEU A 10 -6.08 -20.28 -20.21
C LEU A 10 -7.61 -20.29 -20.16
N THR A 11 -8.20 -19.54 -19.23
CA THR A 11 -9.65 -19.40 -19.09
C THR A 11 -10.05 -17.93 -19.16
N GLY A 12 -11.18 -17.61 -19.78
CA GLY A 12 -11.74 -16.27 -19.70
C GLY A 12 -13.17 -16.14 -20.21
N ASP A 13 -13.80 -15.02 -19.83
CA ASP A 13 -15.06 -14.53 -20.39
C ASP A 13 -14.83 -13.32 -21.30
N ASN A 14 -15.92 -12.70 -21.76
CA ASN A 14 -15.89 -11.58 -22.69
C ASN A 14 -15.07 -10.38 -22.19
N ASN A 15 -14.87 -10.24 -20.87
CA ASN A 15 -14.05 -9.17 -20.30
C ASN A 15 -12.55 -9.49 -20.36
N TYR A 16 -12.19 -10.74 -20.61
CA TYR A 16 -10.81 -11.24 -20.62
C TYR A 16 -10.25 -11.47 -22.02
N VAL A 17 -10.99 -11.13 -23.09
CA VAL A 17 -10.51 -11.28 -24.48
C VAL A 17 -9.18 -10.57 -24.72
N ALA A 18 -9.07 -9.28 -24.36
CA ALA A 18 -7.82 -8.53 -24.50
C ALA A 18 -6.71 -9.02 -23.55
N PRO A 19 -6.95 -9.17 -22.22
CA PRO A 19 -5.96 -9.72 -21.29
C PRO A 19 -5.37 -11.07 -21.73
N LEU A 20 -6.22 -12.01 -22.18
CA LEU A 20 -5.77 -13.30 -22.72
C LEU A 20 -4.84 -13.12 -23.92
N GLY A 21 -5.19 -12.24 -24.85
CA GLY A 21 -4.37 -11.97 -26.03
C GLY A 21 -3.01 -11.38 -25.69
N VAL A 22 -2.96 -10.47 -24.71
CA VAL A 22 -1.72 -9.88 -24.20
C VAL A 22 -0.88 -10.93 -23.47
N CYS A 23 -1.49 -11.76 -22.63
CA CYS A 23 -0.82 -12.89 -21.96
C CYS A 23 -0.22 -13.87 -22.97
N MET A 24 -1.00 -14.33 -23.95
CA MET A 24 -0.54 -15.20 -25.03
C MET A 24 0.62 -14.57 -25.83
N THR A 25 0.55 -13.26 -26.10
CA THR A 25 1.62 -12.52 -26.76
C THR A 25 2.91 -12.54 -25.94
N SER A 26 2.82 -12.33 -24.61
CA SER A 26 4.00 -12.38 -23.73
C SER A 26 4.68 -13.74 -23.72
N ILE A 27 3.88 -14.82 -23.72
CA ILE A 27 4.39 -16.20 -23.84
C ILE A 27 5.11 -16.38 -25.17
N LEU A 28 4.49 -15.99 -26.28
CA LEU A 28 5.03 -16.19 -27.63
C LEU A 28 6.35 -15.44 -27.87
N LEU A 29 6.48 -14.22 -27.36
CA LEU A 29 7.66 -13.40 -27.52
C LEU A 29 8.86 -13.88 -26.69
N ASN A 30 8.61 -14.57 -25.57
CA ASN A 30 9.65 -15.08 -24.67
C ASN A 30 9.95 -16.58 -24.84
N LEU A 31 9.18 -17.30 -25.65
CA LEU A 31 9.38 -18.73 -25.86
C LEU A 31 10.67 -19.01 -26.65
N ALA A 32 11.42 -20.05 -26.30
CA ALA A 32 12.58 -20.48 -27.08
C ALA A 32 12.25 -20.74 -28.56
N ASP A 33 13.10 -20.31 -29.50
CA ASP A 33 12.85 -20.34 -30.96
C ASP A 33 12.54 -21.73 -31.54
N ASP A 34 13.02 -22.80 -30.91
CA ASP A 34 12.80 -24.19 -31.32
C ASP A 34 11.49 -24.80 -30.78
N ARG A 35 10.72 -24.03 -30.00
CA ARG A 35 9.43 -24.42 -29.43
C ARG A 35 8.26 -23.78 -30.17
N CYS A 36 7.13 -24.47 -30.11
CA CYS A 36 5.84 -23.99 -30.62
C CYS A 36 4.83 -23.98 -29.47
N ALA A 37 4.03 -22.92 -29.35
CA ALA A 37 2.96 -22.87 -28.35
C ALA A 37 1.69 -23.52 -28.89
N ARG A 38 1.02 -24.33 -28.06
CA ARG A 38 -0.35 -24.78 -28.27
C ARG A 38 -1.22 -24.28 -27.11
N PHE A 39 -2.17 -23.42 -27.41
CA PHE A 39 -3.09 -22.83 -26.44
C PHE A 39 -4.44 -23.53 -26.47
N PHE A 40 -4.89 -24.01 -25.32
CA PHE A 40 -6.25 -24.44 -25.06
C PHE A 40 -6.95 -23.33 -24.29
N VAL A 41 -7.83 -22.59 -24.97
CA VAL A 41 -8.50 -21.42 -24.40
C VAL A 41 -9.93 -21.80 -24.05
N PHE A 42 -10.21 -21.88 -22.75
CA PHE A 42 -11.52 -22.22 -22.20
C PHE A 42 -12.36 -20.94 -22.13
N VAL A 43 -13.36 -20.85 -23.00
CA VAL A 43 -14.09 -19.61 -23.24
C VAL A 43 -15.56 -19.72 -22.88
N GLU A 44 -16.09 -18.70 -22.23
CA GLU A 44 -17.52 -18.53 -22.02
C GLU A 44 -17.97 -17.18 -22.60
N GLY A 45 -18.89 -17.25 -23.57
CA GLY A 45 -19.55 -16.05 -24.12
C GLY A 45 -18.88 -15.41 -25.33
N PHE A 46 -17.71 -15.91 -25.77
CA PHE A 46 -16.93 -15.30 -26.86
C PHE A 46 -17.70 -15.34 -28.17
N THR A 47 -17.63 -14.26 -28.93
CA THR A 47 -18.13 -14.19 -30.31
C THR A 47 -17.10 -14.75 -31.30
N ASP A 48 -17.53 -15.02 -32.53
CA ASP A 48 -16.61 -15.38 -33.61
C ASP A 48 -15.55 -14.31 -33.87
N ASN A 49 -15.87 -13.03 -33.61
CA ASN A 49 -14.93 -11.93 -33.75
C ASN A 49 -13.89 -11.93 -32.62
N ASP A 50 -14.29 -12.23 -31.38
CA ASP A 50 -13.36 -12.36 -30.26
C ASP A 50 -12.38 -13.50 -30.49
N MET A 51 -12.88 -14.65 -30.93
CA MET A 51 -12.05 -15.81 -31.29
C MET A 51 -11.09 -15.46 -32.43
N LYS A 52 -11.57 -14.85 -33.53
CA LYS A 52 -10.70 -14.39 -34.63
C LYS A 52 -9.62 -13.41 -34.16
N ARG A 53 -9.98 -12.46 -33.29
CA ARG A 53 -9.02 -11.48 -32.76
C ARG A 53 -7.97 -12.16 -31.88
N LEU A 54 -8.33 -13.17 -31.10
CA LEU A 54 -7.37 -13.99 -30.36
C LEU A 54 -6.50 -14.84 -31.27
N GLU A 55 -7.02 -15.36 -32.38
CA GLU A 55 -6.19 -16.06 -33.36
C GLU A 55 -5.14 -15.17 -34.02
N ASP A 56 -5.32 -13.84 -34.02
CA ASP A 56 -4.34 -12.91 -34.57
C ASP A 56 -3.01 -12.91 -33.82
N VAL A 57 -2.92 -13.50 -32.62
CA VAL A 57 -1.63 -13.74 -31.95
C VAL A 57 -0.70 -14.63 -32.79
N LYS A 58 -1.25 -15.41 -33.74
CA LYS A 58 -0.47 -16.15 -34.76
C LYS A 58 0.39 -15.23 -35.64
N LYS A 59 0.03 -13.93 -35.74
CA LYS A 59 0.82 -12.91 -36.45
C LYS A 59 2.08 -12.50 -35.66
N VAL A 60 2.06 -12.63 -34.34
CA VAL A 60 3.23 -12.39 -33.48
C VAL A 60 4.23 -13.53 -33.67
N ARG A 61 3.75 -14.77 -33.55
CA ARG A 61 4.56 -15.98 -33.76
C ARG A 61 3.66 -17.17 -34.10
N PRO A 62 4.08 -18.07 -35.00
CA PRO A 62 3.32 -19.29 -35.29
C PRO A 62 3.00 -20.10 -34.03
N CYS A 63 1.73 -20.40 -33.84
CA CYS A 63 1.21 -21.16 -32.72
C CYS A 63 -0.13 -21.82 -33.07
N GLU A 64 -0.55 -22.75 -32.23
CA GLU A 64 -1.87 -23.38 -32.31
C GLU A 64 -2.78 -22.80 -31.23
N VAL A 65 -4.02 -22.48 -31.59
CA VAL A 65 -5.04 -21.94 -30.67
C VAL A 65 -6.30 -22.77 -30.84
N ILE A 66 -6.75 -23.39 -29.74
CA ILE A 66 -7.89 -24.29 -29.68
C ILE A 66 -8.87 -23.73 -28.65
N PHE A 67 -10.02 -23.28 -29.13
CA PHE A 67 -11.09 -22.78 -28.25
C PHE A 67 -11.96 -23.93 -27.77
N ILE A 68 -12.22 -23.97 -26.47
CA ILE A 68 -13.14 -24.94 -25.85
C ILE A 68 -14.31 -24.16 -25.24
N ASN A 69 -15.51 -24.38 -25.77
CA ASN A 69 -16.70 -23.69 -25.31
C ASN A 69 -17.18 -24.27 -23.97
N MET A 70 -17.10 -23.45 -22.92
CA MET A 70 -17.41 -23.87 -21.56
C MET A 70 -18.91 -24.03 -21.30
N LYS A 71 -19.78 -23.50 -22.18
CA LYS A 71 -21.24 -23.73 -22.07
C LYS A 71 -21.61 -25.21 -22.05
N ASN A 72 -20.80 -26.06 -22.70
CA ASN A 72 -21.01 -27.51 -22.74
C ASN A 72 -20.78 -28.20 -21.38
N TYR A 73 -20.12 -27.54 -20.44
CA TYR A 73 -19.68 -28.12 -19.16
C TYR A 73 -20.31 -27.46 -17.93
N THR A 74 -21.11 -26.41 -18.11
CA THR A 74 -21.76 -25.66 -17.01
C THR A 74 -22.53 -26.54 -16.03
N HIS A 75 -23.18 -27.61 -16.54
CA HIS A 75 -23.94 -28.57 -15.74
C HIS A 75 -23.11 -29.28 -14.64
N LEU A 76 -21.80 -29.43 -14.84
CA LEU A 76 -20.90 -30.07 -13.88
C LEU A 76 -20.72 -29.23 -12.61
N PHE A 77 -20.94 -27.92 -12.70
CA PHE A 77 -20.77 -26.98 -11.59
C PHE A 77 -22.10 -26.59 -10.93
N SER A 78 -23.14 -27.42 -11.08
CA SER A 78 -24.47 -27.15 -10.53
C SER A 78 -24.53 -27.06 -9.00
N CYS A 79 -23.52 -27.58 -8.29
CA CYS A 79 -23.37 -27.43 -6.85
C CYS A 79 -22.84 -26.04 -6.42
N ILE A 80 -22.33 -25.24 -7.36
CA ILE A 80 -21.75 -23.92 -7.11
C ILE A 80 -22.83 -22.84 -7.21
N ASP A 81 -23.05 -22.14 -6.11
CA ASP A 81 -23.97 -20.99 -6.06
C ASP A 81 -23.17 -19.68 -6.11
N THR A 82 -23.01 -19.08 -7.30
CA THR A 82 -22.16 -17.89 -7.49
C THR A 82 -22.56 -16.70 -6.62
N SER A 83 -23.83 -16.62 -6.16
CA SER A 83 -24.30 -15.58 -5.24
C SER A 83 -23.65 -15.65 -3.85
N LYS A 84 -23.03 -16.77 -3.50
CA LYS A 84 -22.38 -17.02 -2.21
C LYS A 84 -20.86 -16.79 -2.22
N PHE A 85 -20.28 -16.35 -3.34
CA PHE A 85 -18.84 -16.10 -3.37
C PHE A 85 -18.44 -14.96 -2.44
N VAL A 86 -17.36 -15.18 -1.69
CA VAL A 86 -16.78 -14.18 -0.78
C VAL A 86 -16.26 -12.97 -1.56
N LEU A 87 -15.72 -13.21 -2.76
CA LEU A 87 -15.18 -12.20 -3.66
C LEU A 87 -16.18 -11.97 -4.80
N GLN A 88 -16.86 -10.82 -4.80
CA GLN A 88 -17.95 -10.53 -5.75
C GLN A 88 -17.49 -10.40 -7.22
N TYR A 89 -16.19 -10.22 -7.47
CA TYR A 89 -15.62 -10.18 -8.81
C TYR A 89 -15.29 -11.58 -9.37
N VAL A 90 -15.41 -12.63 -8.56
CA VAL A 90 -15.22 -14.02 -9.00
C VAL A 90 -16.53 -14.51 -9.63
N ASN A 91 -16.44 -15.21 -10.77
CA ASN A 91 -17.59 -15.83 -11.43
C ASN A 91 -17.31 -17.31 -11.68
N LEU A 92 -18.24 -18.02 -12.33
CA LEU A 92 -18.10 -19.47 -12.57
C LEU A 92 -16.85 -19.81 -13.40
N VAL A 93 -16.33 -18.86 -14.18
CA VAL A 93 -15.20 -19.05 -15.10
C VAL A 93 -13.95 -19.52 -14.39
N VAL A 94 -13.72 -19.09 -13.15
CA VAL A 94 -12.52 -19.50 -12.40
C VAL A 94 -12.45 -21.03 -12.19
N TYR A 95 -13.62 -21.68 -12.09
CA TYR A 95 -13.71 -23.14 -11.92
C TYR A 95 -13.46 -23.92 -13.20
N TYR A 96 -13.57 -23.30 -14.39
CA TYR A 96 -13.37 -24.02 -15.65
C TYR A 96 -11.95 -24.57 -15.79
N ARG A 97 -10.96 -23.99 -15.10
CA ARG A 97 -9.61 -24.54 -15.06
C ARG A 97 -9.59 -25.99 -14.53
N LEU A 98 -10.49 -26.37 -13.63
CA LEU A 98 -10.58 -27.74 -13.11
C LEU A 98 -10.88 -28.77 -14.21
N LEU A 99 -11.52 -28.37 -15.31
CA LEU A 99 -11.80 -29.27 -16.43
C LEU A 99 -10.52 -29.74 -17.13
N MET A 100 -9.41 -28.99 -17.03
CA MET A 100 -8.12 -29.40 -17.63
C MET A 100 -7.62 -30.75 -17.07
N LEU A 101 -8.10 -31.16 -15.89
CA LEU A 101 -7.77 -32.43 -15.26
C LEU A 101 -8.34 -33.64 -16.03
N ASP A 102 -9.25 -33.43 -16.99
CA ASP A 102 -9.95 -34.50 -17.70
C ASP A 102 -10.05 -34.24 -19.22
N ILE A 103 -10.45 -33.03 -19.63
CA ILE A 103 -10.92 -32.77 -21.00
C ILE A 103 -9.81 -32.49 -22.03
N LEU A 104 -8.55 -32.39 -21.60
CA LEU A 104 -7.43 -32.19 -22.54
C LEU A 104 -7.20 -33.44 -23.39
N PRO A 105 -6.83 -33.27 -24.68
CA PRO A 105 -6.53 -34.38 -25.58
C PRO A 105 -5.47 -35.34 -25.03
N ASP A 106 -5.52 -36.61 -25.46
CA ASP A 106 -4.62 -37.65 -24.96
C ASP A 106 -3.15 -37.47 -25.34
N ASP A 107 -2.84 -36.62 -26.33
CA ASP A 107 -1.46 -36.26 -26.68
C ASP A 107 -0.87 -35.16 -25.77
N VAL A 108 -1.66 -34.61 -24.83
CA VAL A 108 -1.21 -33.63 -23.86
C VAL A 108 -0.77 -34.31 -22.56
N ASP A 109 0.53 -34.61 -22.45
CA ASP A 109 1.10 -35.20 -21.23
C ASP A 109 1.28 -34.16 -20.11
N LYS A 110 1.66 -32.93 -20.48
CA LYS A 110 1.91 -31.80 -19.57
C LYS A 110 1.36 -30.51 -20.15
N CYS A 111 0.92 -29.60 -19.28
CA CYS A 111 0.53 -28.24 -19.68
C CYS A 111 0.77 -27.22 -18.56
N PHE A 112 1.11 -26.00 -18.94
CA PHE A 112 0.98 -24.86 -18.01
C PHE A 112 -0.47 -24.41 -17.96
N TYR A 113 -0.95 -24.08 -16.77
CA TYR A 113 -2.11 -23.21 -16.60
C TYR A 113 -1.62 -21.80 -16.26
N ILE A 114 -2.24 -20.80 -16.90
CA ILE A 114 -1.89 -19.38 -16.74
C ILE A 114 -3.17 -18.55 -16.72
N ASP A 115 -3.37 -17.74 -15.68
CA ASP A 115 -4.46 -16.78 -15.61
C ASP A 115 -4.30 -15.68 -16.68
N GLY A 116 -5.43 -15.20 -17.22
CA GLY A 116 -5.43 -14.21 -18.31
C GLY A 116 -4.93 -12.82 -17.90
N ASP A 117 -4.76 -12.56 -16.61
CA ASP A 117 -4.22 -11.33 -16.05
C ASP A 117 -2.73 -11.46 -15.64
N MET A 118 -1.99 -12.32 -16.33
CA MET A 118 -0.55 -12.48 -16.16
C MET A 118 0.26 -12.04 -17.37
N ILE A 119 1.50 -11.63 -17.13
CA ILE A 119 2.53 -11.43 -18.15
C ILE A 119 3.68 -12.39 -17.89
N ILE A 120 4.05 -13.16 -18.91
CA ILE A 120 5.15 -14.11 -18.88
C ILE A 120 6.37 -13.46 -19.52
N ASP A 121 7.33 -13.02 -18.70
CA ASP A 121 8.52 -12.28 -19.11
C ASP A 121 9.78 -13.14 -19.05
N THR A 122 9.62 -14.44 -19.33
CA THR A 122 10.70 -15.42 -19.29
C THR A 122 10.40 -16.60 -20.20
N ASP A 123 11.44 -17.31 -20.66
CA ASP A 123 11.27 -18.58 -21.36
C ASP A 123 10.86 -19.69 -20.38
N LEU A 124 9.72 -20.32 -20.64
CA LEU A 124 9.19 -21.43 -19.84
C LEU A 124 9.68 -22.81 -20.29
N SER A 125 10.45 -22.90 -21.38
CA SER A 125 10.90 -24.18 -21.96
C SER A 125 11.74 -25.00 -20.96
N SER A 126 12.71 -24.36 -20.31
CA SER A 126 13.55 -25.02 -19.29
C SER A 126 12.72 -25.55 -18.11
N LEU A 127 11.68 -24.81 -17.69
CA LEU A 127 10.79 -25.23 -16.61
C LEU A 127 9.92 -26.42 -17.03
N TYR A 128 9.43 -26.43 -18.27
CA TYR A 128 8.63 -27.52 -18.84
C TYR A 128 9.44 -28.82 -19.00
N ASP A 129 10.65 -28.71 -19.53
CA ASP A 129 11.50 -29.87 -19.86
C ASP A 129 12.09 -30.54 -18.63
N LYS A 130 12.47 -29.75 -17.62
CA LYS A 130 13.09 -30.25 -16.38
C LYS A 130 12.08 -30.73 -15.34
N PHE A 131 10.79 -30.48 -15.57
CA PHE A 131 9.75 -30.89 -14.64
C PHE A 131 9.74 -32.41 -14.47
N ASP A 132 9.80 -32.86 -13.22
CA ASP A 132 9.83 -34.28 -12.85
C ASP A 132 8.48 -34.94 -13.18
N ASN A 133 8.50 -35.92 -14.08
CA ASN A 133 7.29 -36.61 -14.53
C ASN A 133 6.65 -37.50 -13.44
N GLU A 134 7.30 -37.72 -12.30
CA GLU A 134 6.65 -38.34 -11.15
C GLU A 134 5.83 -37.35 -10.31
N LYS A 135 6.06 -36.05 -10.49
CA LYS A 135 5.26 -34.99 -9.86
C LYS A 135 3.93 -34.82 -10.56
N ILE A 136 2.94 -34.37 -9.78
CA ILE A 136 1.61 -34.01 -10.30
C ILE A 136 1.65 -32.58 -10.82
N MET A 137 2.24 -31.67 -10.04
CA MET A 137 2.17 -30.24 -10.30
C MET A 137 3.44 -29.54 -9.83
N GLY A 138 3.86 -28.50 -10.55
CA GLY A 138 4.79 -27.49 -10.09
C GLY A 138 4.07 -26.16 -9.95
N ALA A 139 4.11 -25.54 -8.78
CA ALA A 139 3.37 -24.30 -8.50
C ALA A 139 4.15 -23.39 -7.53
N VAL A 140 3.80 -22.11 -7.51
CA VAL A 140 4.34 -21.15 -6.55
C VAL A 140 3.49 -21.15 -5.29
N VAL A 141 4.11 -21.39 -4.12
CA VAL A 141 3.44 -21.28 -2.82
C VAL A 141 2.96 -19.84 -2.61
N GLU A 142 1.73 -19.64 -2.17
CA GLU A 142 1.20 -18.30 -1.93
C GLU A 142 1.80 -17.74 -0.62
N ILE A 143 2.78 -16.87 -0.80
CA ILE A 143 3.54 -16.18 0.25
C ILE A 143 2.62 -15.55 1.30
N LEU A 144 1.63 -14.74 0.92
CA LEU A 144 0.80 -14.00 1.88
C LEU A 144 -0.19 -14.92 2.58
N ALA A 145 -0.86 -15.81 1.84
CA ALA A 145 -1.74 -16.81 2.43
C ALA A 145 -1.01 -17.69 3.45
N MET A 146 0.26 -18.05 3.21
CA MET A 146 1.06 -18.83 4.15
C MET A 146 1.59 -18.03 5.34
N GLN A 147 2.02 -16.78 5.11
CA GLN A 147 2.47 -15.86 6.17
C GLN A 147 1.33 -15.52 7.14
N TYR A 148 0.12 -15.32 6.62
CA TYR A 148 -1.08 -14.95 7.40
C TYR A 148 -2.13 -16.07 7.45
N ARG A 149 -1.69 -17.32 7.39
CA ARG A 149 -2.53 -18.53 7.30
C ARG A 149 -3.58 -18.67 8.39
N ASP A 150 -3.31 -18.14 9.58
CA ASP A 150 -4.27 -18.19 10.69
C ASP A 150 -5.48 -17.29 10.46
N ASN A 151 -5.36 -16.29 9.58
CA ASN A 151 -6.42 -15.36 9.20
C ASN A 151 -6.99 -15.70 7.81
N ILE A 152 -6.12 -15.79 6.80
CA ILE A 152 -6.50 -16.02 5.40
C ILE A 152 -7.03 -17.44 5.20
N LEU A 153 -6.31 -18.43 5.73
CA LEU A 153 -6.61 -19.85 5.57
C LEU A 153 -7.30 -20.45 6.80
N LYS A 154 -8.00 -19.63 7.59
CA LYS A 154 -8.71 -20.10 8.80
C LYS A 154 -9.71 -21.22 8.50
N HIS A 155 -10.37 -21.16 7.34
CA HIS A 155 -11.35 -22.14 6.89
C HIS A 155 -10.72 -23.52 6.61
N PHE A 156 -9.42 -23.60 6.28
CA PHE A 156 -8.70 -24.89 6.17
C PHE A 156 -8.62 -25.61 7.52
N LYS A 157 -8.69 -24.88 8.64
CA LYS A 157 -8.72 -25.48 9.99
C LYS A 157 -10.11 -26.03 10.35
N GLU A 158 -11.15 -25.58 9.66
CA GLU A 158 -12.54 -26.00 9.90
C GLU A 158 -12.89 -27.29 9.14
N TRP A 159 -12.20 -27.57 8.03
CA TRP A 159 -12.38 -28.82 7.28
C TRP A 159 -11.69 -29.98 7.99
N ALA A 160 -12.49 -30.90 8.53
CA ALA A 160 -12.05 -32.05 9.32
C ALA A 160 -11.01 -32.94 8.61
N ASP A 161 -11.02 -32.95 7.28
CA ASP A 161 -10.12 -33.74 6.44
C ASP A 161 -8.73 -33.11 6.28
N LEU A 162 -8.52 -31.85 6.69
CA LEU A 162 -7.27 -31.11 6.53
C LEU A 162 -6.37 -31.10 7.78
N LYS A 163 -6.27 -32.25 8.47
CA LYS A 163 -5.39 -32.42 9.65
C LYS A 163 -3.92 -32.13 9.35
N ASN A 164 -3.49 -32.36 8.11
CA ASN A 164 -2.13 -32.12 7.66
C ASN A 164 -1.75 -30.64 7.71
N PHE A 165 -2.60 -29.77 7.14
CA PHE A 165 -2.45 -28.31 7.23
C PHE A 165 -2.41 -27.86 8.69
N GLN A 166 -3.30 -28.38 9.53
CA GLN A 166 -3.38 -28.01 10.95
C GLN A 166 -2.10 -28.37 11.72
N ASN A 167 -1.46 -29.49 11.39
CA ASN A 167 -0.27 -29.98 12.09
C ASN A 167 1.03 -29.31 11.64
N ASN A 168 1.21 -29.11 10.33
CA ASN A 168 2.44 -28.52 9.79
C ASN A 168 2.19 -27.80 8.45
N PRO A 169 1.65 -26.58 8.46
CA PRO A 169 1.31 -25.83 7.25
C PRO A 169 2.49 -25.69 6.28
N LEU A 170 3.72 -25.51 6.78
CA LEU A 170 4.90 -25.36 5.92
C LEU A 170 5.31 -26.66 5.21
N LYS A 171 4.88 -27.83 5.73
CA LYS A 171 5.04 -29.12 5.04
C LYS A 171 3.90 -29.41 4.06
N TYR A 172 2.75 -28.75 4.24
CA TYR A 172 1.56 -28.88 3.40
C TYR A 172 1.13 -27.49 2.91
N PRO A 173 1.97 -26.82 2.11
CA PRO A 173 1.78 -25.40 1.80
C PRO A 173 0.56 -25.18 0.90
N TYR A 174 0.07 -23.95 0.95
CA TYR A 174 -1.02 -23.47 0.10
C TYR A 174 -0.43 -22.68 -1.07
N PHE A 175 -0.70 -23.10 -2.31
CA PHE A 175 -0.18 -22.47 -3.53
C PHE A 175 -1.21 -21.56 -4.21
N ASN A 176 -0.71 -20.60 -4.97
CA ASN A 176 -1.56 -19.77 -5.83
C ASN A 176 -1.94 -20.54 -7.11
N ALA A 177 -3.21 -20.47 -7.52
CA ALA A 177 -3.70 -21.22 -8.67
C ALA A 177 -3.51 -20.50 -10.02
N GLY A 178 -2.97 -19.28 -10.05
CA GLY A 178 -2.86 -18.49 -11.29
C GLY A 178 -1.75 -18.94 -12.23
N PHE A 179 -0.70 -19.58 -11.71
CA PHE A 179 0.36 -20.17 -12.52
C PHE A 179 0.83 -21.52 -11.95
N PHE A 180 0.73 -22.57 -12.77
CA PHE A 180 1.29 -23.87 -12.43
C PHE A 180 1.56 -24.73 -13.69
N LEU A 181 2.48 -25.68 -13.57
CA LEU A 181 2.73 -26.75 -14.54
C LEU A 181 2.06 -28.03 -14.06
N LEU A 182 1.17 -28.61 -14.85
CA LEU A 182 0.44 -29.83 -14.53
C LEU A 182 0.95 -31.01 -15.37
N ASN A 183 1.17 -32.15 -14.71
CA ASN A 183 1.26 -33.46 -15.35
C ASN A 183 -0.15 -34.02 -15.55
N VAL A 184 -0.70 -33.79 -16.75
CA VAL A 184 -2.08 -34.15 -17.11
C VAL A 184 -2.26 -35.66 -17.04
N LYS A 185 -1.27 -36.42 -17.50
CA LYS A 185 -1.30 -37.89 -17.44
C LYS A 185 -1.40 -38.38 -15.99
N LYS A 186 -0.55 -37.90 -15.09
CA LYS A 186 -0.59 -38.26 -13.66
C LYS A 186 -1.89 -37.80 -12.99
N ALA A 187 -2.42 -36.64 -13.38
CA ALA A 187 -3.70 -36.15 -12.89
C ALA A 187 -4.87 -37.07 -13.27
N LYS A 188 -4.91 -37.56 -14.50
CA LYS A 188 -5.87 -38.57 -14.99
C LYS A 188 -5.70 -39.91 -14.25
N GLU A 189 -4.46 -40.41 -14.12
CA GLU A 189 -4.16 -41.65 -13.37
C GLU A 189 -4.67 -41.62 -11.93
N LEU A 190 -4.53 -40.48 -11.25
CA LEU A 190 -4.99 -40.27 -9.88
C LEU A 190 -6.47 -39.86 -9.79
N ASN A 191 -7.19 -39.77 -10.91
CA ASN A 191 -8.59 -39.35 -10.98
C ASN A 191 -8.83 -38.00 -10.28
N LEU A 192 -7.92 -37.04 -10.45
CA LEU A 192 -7.99 -35.74 -9.74
C LEU A 192 -9.26 -34.96 -10.07
N PHE A 193 -9.77 -35.07 -11.30
CA PHE A 193 -11.05 -34.50 -11.70
C PHE A 193 -12.19 -34.97 -10.77
N LYS A 194 -12.37 -36.29 -10.62
CA LYS A 194 -13.38 -36.85 -9.73
C LYS A 194 -13.18 -36.42 -8.28
N GLN A 195 -11.94 -36.33 -7.82
CA GLN A 195 -11.63 -35.86 -6.47
C GLN A 195 -12.00 -34.39 -6.27
N ALA A 196 -11.80 -33.53 -7.27
CA ALA A 196 -12.16 -32.11 -7.23
C ALA A 196 -13.69 -31.94 -7.09
N PHE A 197 -14.47 -32.60 -7.93
CA PHE A 197 -15.93 -32.51 -7.85
C PHE A 197 -16.50 -33.16 -6.58
N THR A 198 -15.91 -34.27 -6.11
CA THR A 198 -16.27 -34.85 -4.80
C THR A 198 -15.97 -33.89 -3.63
N PHE A 199 -14.97 -33.02 -3.77
CA PHE A 199 -14.71 -31.97 -2.80
C PHE A 199 -15.76 -30.84 -2.91
N LEU A 200 -16.03 -30.35 -4.11
CA LEU A 200 -17.02 -29.29 -4.35
C LEU A 200 -18.45 -29.70 -3.94
N ASP A 201 -18.82 -30.97 -4.10
CA ASP A 201 -20.12 -31.48 -3.64
C ASP A 201 -20.27 -31.43 -2.11
N ARG A 202 -19.16 -31.58 -1.36
CA ARG A 202 -19.15 -31.53 0.11
C ARG A 202 -18.94 -30.12 0.64
N HIS A 203 -18.18 -29.31 -0.09
CA HIS A 203 -17.81 -27.95 0.26
C HIS A 203 -18.12 -27.03 -0.92
N PRO A 204 -19.40 -26.78 -1.23
CA PRO A 204 -19.76 -25.86 -2.30
C PRO A 204 -19.30 -24.45 -1.93
N ASN A 205 -18.83 -23.69 -2.93
CA ASN A 205 -18.37 -22.31 -2.76
C ASN A 205 -17.25 -22.11 -1.71
N PRO A 206 -16.13 -22.84 -1.80
CA PRO A 206 -14.99 -22.58 -0.91
C PRO A 206 -14.52 -21.11 -1.06
N PRO A 207 -14.00 -20.46 0.00
CA PRO A 207 -13.73 -19.02 0.02
C PRO A 207 -12.85 -18.49 -1.12
N TYR A 208 -11.85 -19.26 -1.54
CA TYR A 208 -10.99 -18.97 -2.68
C TYR A 208 -11.24 -19.93 -3.86
N ALA A 209 -12.49 -20.38 -4.01
CA ALA A 209 -12.99 -21.08 -5.18
C ALA A 209 -12.15 -22.32 -5.60
N ASP A 210 -11.80 -22.40 -6.88
CA ASP A 210 -11.03 -23.49 -7.45
C ASP A 210 -9.60 -23.57 -6.88
N GLN A 211 -9.02 -22.47 -6.40
CA GLN A 211 -7.71 -22.48 -5.75
C GLN A 211 -7.74 -23.31 -4.46
N ASP A 212 -8.79 -23.17 -3.64
CA ASP A 212 -8.98 -24.03 -2.46
C ASP A 212 -9.19 -25.48 -2.86
N THR A 213 -9.91 -25.72 -3.95
CA THR A 213 -10.16 -27.07 -4.48
C THR A 213 -8.86 -27.75 -4.89
N LEU A 214 -8.02 -27.08 -5.69
CA LEU A 214 -6.71 -27.56 -6.11
C LEU A 214 -5.77 -27.79 -4.93
N ASN A 215 -5.75 -26.86 -3.96
CA ASN A 215 -4.98 -27.04 -2.74
C ASN A 215 -5.48 -28.23 -1.91
N TYR A 216 -6.79 -28.47 -1.81
CA TYR A 216 -7.34 -29.64 -1.14
C TYR A 216 -6.91 -30.94 -1.83
N ILE A 217 -7.09 -31.05 -3.15
CA ILE A 217 -6.86 -32.30 -3.88
C ILE A 217 -5.38 -32.59 -4.18
N ILE A 218 -4.51 -31.58 -4.21
CA ILE A 218 -3.08 -31.73 -4.51
C ILE A 218 -2.22 -31.29 -3.33
N GLY A 219 -2.30 -30.02 -2.93
CA GLY A 219 -1.44 -29.44 -1.88
C GLY A 219 -1.54 -30.17 -0.53
N GLN A 220 -2.72 -30.67 -0.18
CA GLN A 220 -2.96 -31.35 1.10
C GLN A 220 -2.90 -32.88 1.01
N LYS A 221 -3.40 -33.47 -0.09
CA LYS A 221 -3.39 -34.94 -0.29
C LYS A 221 -2.08 -35.49 -0.83
N TYR A 222 -1.41 -34.75 -1.71
CA TYR A 222 -0.19 -35.19 -2.40
C TYR A 222 0.95 -34.14 -2.31
N PRO A 223 1.27 -33.58 -1.13
CA PRO A 223 2.30 -32.55 -0.98
C PRO A 223 3.69 -33.01 -1.45
N HIS A 224 3.99 -34.31 -1.36
CA HIS A 224 5.25 -34.90 -1.79
C HIS A 224 5.38 -35.01 -3.32
N LEU A 225 4.26 -34.87 -4.03
CA LEU A 225 4.17 -34.85 -5.49
C LEU A 225 3.96 -33.42 -6.04
N LEU A 226 4.00 -32.41 -5.15
CA LEU A 226 4.03 -31.00 -5.51
C LEU A 226 5.50 -30.54 -5.57
N GLU A 227 5.88 -29.92 -6.68
CA GLU A 227 7.13 -29.19 -6.83
C GLU A 227 6.89 -27.70 -6.54
N HIS A 228 7.75 -27.09 -5.74
CA HIS A 228 7.62 -25.68 -5.39
C HIS A 228 8.50 -24.84 -6.32
N PHE A 229 7.87 -24.04 -7.16
CA PHE A 229 8.58 -23.11 -8.03
C PHE A 229 9.09 -21.88 -7.26
N PRO A 230 10.14 -21.21 -7.76
CA PRO A 230 10.61 -19.96 -7.16
C PRO A 230 9.53 -18.85 -7.17
N PRO A 231 9.51 -17.96 -6.16
CA PRO A 231 8.49 -16.90 -6.05
C PRO A 231 8.47 -15.93 -7.24
N ALA A 232 9.57 -15.81 -7.99
CA ALA A 232 9.67 -14.98 -9.18
C ALA A 232 8.67 -15.37 -10.30
N TYR A 233 8.17 -16.60 -10.28
CA TYR A 233 7.17 -17.10 -11.24
C TYR A 233 5.72 -16.73 -10.86
N ASN A 234 5.50 -15.94 -9.81
CA ASN A 234 4.16 -15.44 -9.48
C ASN A 234 4.24 -14.18 -8.59
N VAL A 235 4.61 -13.04 -9.18
CA VAL A 235 4.75 -11.77 -8.45
C VAL A 235 3.49 -10.92 -8.60
N PHE A 236 2.78 -10.69 -7.50
CA PHE A 236 1.60 -9.83 -7.51
C PHE A 236 1.94 -8.35 -7.72
N CYS A 237 1.37 -7.75 -8.75
CA CYS A 237 1.62 -6.35 -9.15
C CYS A 237 0.90 -5.32 -8.28
N ASP A 238 -0.20 -5.71 -7.62
CA ASP A 238 -1.05 -4.82 -6.82
C ASP A 238 -1.09 -5.19 -5.34
N MET A 239 0.03 -5.67 -4.80
CA MET A 239 0.17 -5.99 -3.37
C MET A 239 1.44 -5.39 -2.77
N HIS A 240 1.39 -5.04 -1.49
CA HIS A 240 2.55 -4.56 -0.74
C HIS A 240 3.54 -5.71 -0.51
N HIS A 241 4.77 -5.55 -1.00
CA HIS A 241 5.88 -6.47 -0.73
C HIS A 241 6.81 -5.94 0.36
N ASP A 242 6.25 -5.48 1.47
CA ASP A 242 7.06 -4.99 2.59
C ASP A 242 7.82 -6.17 3.21
N ILE A 243 9.12 -6.18 2.95
CA ILE A 243 9.99 -7.31 3.24
C ILE A 243 10.10 -7.57 4.75
N ASP A 244 9.85 -6.55 5.59
CA ASP A 244 9.90 -6.64 7.06
C ASP A 244 8.69 -7.34 7.66
N LEU A 245 7.66 -7.62 6.85
CA LEU A 245 6.48 -8.37 7.26
C LEU A 245 6.60 -9.90 7.07
N TYR A 246 7.62 -10.39 6.36
CA TYR A 246 7.85 -11.82 6.14
C TYR A 246 8.75 -12.42 7.22
N TYR A 247 8.16 -13.10 8.20
CA TYR A 247 8.87 -13.74 9.32
C TYR A 247 8.52 -15.22 9.52
N ASP A 248 7.47 -15.70 8.86
CA ASP A 248 6.97 -17.08 8.96
C ASP A 248 6.37 -17.54 7.61
N ALA A 249 7.00 -17.08 6.53
CA ALA A 249 6.64 -17.43 5.15
C ALA A 249 7.29 -18.76 4.73
N PHE A 250 6.77 -19.36 3.66
CA PHE A 250 7.31 -20.59 3.09
C PHE A 250 8.70 -20.40 2.46
N TYR A 251 8.91 -19.29 1.76
CA TYR A 251 10.19 -18.94 1.14
C TYR A 251 11.02 -18.05 2.06
N ASP A 252 12.34 -18.10 1.89
CA ASP A 252 13.23 -17.19 2.57
C ASP A 252 12.99 -15.75 2.13
N LYS A 253 13.09 -14.81 3.08
CA LYS A 253 12.91 -13.37 2.85
C LYS A 253 13.75 -12.84 1.69
N LYS A 254 14.98 -13.35 1.53
CA LYS A 254 15.87 -12.96 0.42
C LYS A 254 15.34 -13.41 -0.94
N ASP A 255 14.77 -14.60 -1.02
CA ASP A 255 14.23 -15.15 -2.27
C ASP A 255 12.97 -14.40 -2.68
N ILE A 256 12.14 -13.99 -1.71
CA ILE A 256 10.97 -13.13 -1.94
C ILE A 256 11.42 -11.75 -2.46
N GLN A 257 12.46 -11.17 -1.85
CA GLN A 257 13.01 -9.88 -2.28
C GLN A 257 13.57 -9.97 -3.70
N GLU A 258 14.36 -11.01 -3.97
CA GLU A 258 14.94 -11.25 -5.29
C GLU A 258 13.86 -11.45 -6.35
N ALA A 259 12.79 -12.19 -6.02
CA ALA A 259 11.65 -12.38 -6.90
C ALA A 259 10.93 -11.07 -7.25
N PHE A 260 10.77 -10.17 -6.29
CA PHE A 260 10.17 -8.86 -6.55
C PHE A 260 11.09 -7.95 -7.38
N ASN A 261 12.41 -8.03 -7.17
CA ASN A 261 13.40 -7.27 -7.95
C ASN A 261 13.59 -7.80 -9.37
N HIS A 262 13.44 -9.11 -9.57
CA HIS A 262 13.59 -9.78 -10.84
C HIS A 262 12.39 -10.71 -11.13
N PRO A 263 11.18 -10.16 -11.33
CA PRO A 263 10.01 -10.95 -11.64
C PRO A 263 10.17 -11.66 -12.97
N LYS A 264 9.78 -12.93 -13.02
CA LYS A 264 9.68 -13.71 -14.25
C LYS A 264 8.26 -13.74 -14.79
N ILE A 265 7.29 -13.69 -13.88
CA ILE A 265 5.86 -13.65 -14.18
C ILE A 265 5.21 -12.59 -13.31
N TYR A 266 4.54 -11.64 -13.96
CA TYR A 266 3.82 -10.54 -13.33
C TYR A 266 2.34 -10.91 -13.27
N HIS A 267 1.76 -10.93 -12.07
CA HIS A 267 0.38 -11.31 -11.84
C HIS A 267 -0.44 -10.08 -11.41
N TYR A 268 -1.33 -9.61 -12.26
CA TYR A 268 -2.23 -8.50 -11.96
C TYR A 268 -3.48 -8.96 -11.21
N GLY A 269 -3.31 -9.86 -10.23
CA GLY A 269 -4.40 -10.40 -9.42
C GLY A 269 -5.03 -9.34 -8.52
N GLY A 270 -6.34 -9.48 -8.27
CA GLY A 270 -7.13 -8.50 -7.50
C GLY A 270 -7.99 -7.58 -8.37
N ALA A 271 -8.45 -6.46 -7.79
CA ALA A 271 -9.43 -5.57 -8.40
C ALA A 271 -8.84 -4.52 -9.35
N ASN A 272 -7.61 -4.06 -9.11
CA ASN A 272 -6.96 -3.10 -10.01
C ASN A 272 -6.29 -3.85 -11.16
N LYS A 273 -6.67 -3.50 -12.39
CA LYS A 273 -6.08 -4.05 -13.61
C LYS A 273 -5.52 -2.92 -14.47
N PRO A 274 -4.37 -3.13 -15.14
CA PRO A 274 -3.72 -2.06 -15.92
C PRO A 274 -4.56 -1.58 -17.11
N TRP A 275 -5.46 -2.41 -17.64
CA TRP A 275 -6.44 -2.04 -18.67
C TRP A 275 -7.76 -1.46 -18.14
N ILE A 276 -7.93 -1.40 -16.82
CA ILE A 276 -9.11 -0.80 -16.17
C ILE A 276 -8.77 0.56 -15.56
N ASN A 277 -7.63 0.67 -14.88
CA ASN A 277 -7.24 1.92 -14.22
C ASN A 277 -5.72 2.01 -13.99
N ARG A 278 -5.25 3.23 -13.72
CA ARG A 278 -3.85 3.55 -13.41
C ARG A 278 -3.45 3.34 -11.94
N LYS A 279 -4.29 2.68 -11.12
CA LYS A 279 -4.04 2.47 -9.68
C LYS A 279 -3.18 1.24 -9.38
N VAL A 280 -2.86 0.42 -10.39
CA VAL A 280 -1.95 -0.71 -10.24
C VAL A 280 -0.63 -0.23 -9.66
N ARG A 281 -0.29 -0.75 -8.49
CA ARG A 281 0.81 -0.22 -7.69
C ARG A 281 2.20 -0.42 -8.32
N PHE A 282 2.46 -1.58 -8.88
CA PHE A 282 3.76 -1.96 -9.44
C PHE A 282 3.62 -2.50 -10.87
N PHE A 283 4.66 -2.33 -11.68
CA PHE A 283 4.77 -2.93 -13.01
C PHE A 283 3.61 -2.60 -13.98
N TYR A 284 2.94 -1.45 -13.82
CA TYR A 284 1.83 -1.03 -14.71
C TYR A 284 2.26 -0.99 -16.20
N SER A 285 3.43 -0.42 -16.48
CA SER A 285 3.96 -0.28 -17.85
C SER A 285 4.30 -1.61 -18.53
N ILE A 286 4.59 -2.67 -17.76
CA ILE A 286 4.95 -3.99 -18.31
C ILE A 286 3.77 -4.60 -19.07
N TRP A 287 2.54 -4.47 -18.55
CA TRP A 287 1.36 -4.96 -19.26
C TRP A 287 1.17 -4.21 -20.59
N TRP A 288 1.28 -2.88 -20.55
CA TRP A 288 1.17 -2.04 -21.74
C TRP A 288 2.27 -2.30 -22.77
N ARG A 289 3.50 -2.62 -22.34
CA ARG A 289 4.57 -3.09 -23.25
C ARG A 289 4.09 -4.26 -24.10
N TYR A 290 3.51 -5.28 -23.48
CA TYR A 290 3.01 -6.44 -24.22
C TYR A 290 1.72 -6.15 -24.98
N CYS A 291 0.85 -5.26 -24.49
CA CYS A 291 -0.34 -4.83 -25.20
C CYS A 291 0.03 -4.18 -26.55
N HIS A 292 0.98 -3.26 -26.55
CA HIS A 292 1.49 -2.60 -27.76
C HIS A 292 2.17 -3.56 -28.76
N LEU A 293 2.69 -4.69 -28.29
CA LEU A 293 3.28 -5.74 -29.11
C LEU A 293 2.27 -6.82 -29.56
N SER A 294 1.02 -6.71 -29.12
CA SER A 294 -0.05 -7.68 -29.39
C SER A 294 -0.99 -7.19 -30.49
N PRO A 295 -1.94 -8.04 -30.95
CA PRO A 295 -3.07 -7.62 -31.79
C PRO A 295 -4.00 -6.57 -31.15
N TRP A 296 -3.78 -6.21 -29.88
CA TRP A 296 -4.45 -5.12 -29.17
C TRP A 296 -3.59 -3.86 -29.04
N SER A 297 -2.65 -3.65 -29.96
CA SER A 297 -1.83 -2.42 -30.00
C SER A 297 -2.66 -1.14 -30.19
N ASP A 298 -3.92 -1.28 -30.62
CA ASP A 298 -4.92 -0.22 -30.76
C ASP A 298 -5.70 0.08 -29.47
N LEU A 299 -5.52 -0.72 -28.40
CA LEU A 299 -6.15 -0.47 -27.11
C LEU A 299 -5.55 0.80 -26.49
N ALA A 300 -6.40 1.74 -26.08
CA ALA A 300 -5.98 2.97 -25.44
C ALA A 300 -5.83 2.77 -23.92
N GLU A 301 -4.83 3.44 -23.34
CA GLU A 301 -4.68 3.48 -21.89
C GLU A 301 -5.86 4.21 -21.23
N PRO A 302 -6.31 3.76 -20.04
CA PRO A 302 -7.32 4.48 -19.27
C PRO A 302 -6.78 5.85 -18.81
N ASP A 303 -7.64 6.86 -18.85
CA ASP A 303 -7.31 8.23 -18.45
C ASP A 303 -7.00 8.33 -16.95
N ALA A 304 -6.16 9.31 -16.58
CA ALA A 304 -5.72 9.50 -15.19
C ALA A 304 -6.84 9.99 -14.24
N ASP A 305 -7.90 10.60 -14.78
CA ASP A 305 -8.95 11.30 -14.01
C ASP A 305 -10.27 10.53 -13.84
N ASP A 306 -10.36 9.28 -14.33
CA ASP A 306 -11.57 8.46 -14.21
C ASP A 306 -11.76 7.89 -12.79
N THR A 307 -12.07 8.78 -11.84
CA THR A 307 -12.59 8.42 -10.51
C THR A 307 -14.11 8.31 -10.44
N GLU A 308 -14.84 8.60 -11.53
CA GLU A 308 -16.31 8.68 -11.51
C GLU A 308 -17.09 7.51 -12.17
N ASN A 309 -16.45 6.59 -12.90
CA ASN A 309 -17.19 5.56 -13.66
C ASN A 309 -17.29 4.17 -12.98
N ILE A 310 -17.71 4.12 -11.71
CA ILE A 310 -18.19 2.87 -11.07
C ILE A 310 -19.73 2.73 -11.12
N ASN A 311 -20.46 3.77 -11.56
CA ASN A 311 -21.94 3.75 -11.53
C ASN A 311 -22.65 3.36 -12.84
N ASN A 312 -21.95 2.95 -13.91
CA ASN A 312 -22.59 2.64 -15.21
C ASN A 312 -22.53 1.15 -15.64
N ALA A 313 -22.19 0.23 -14.74
CA ALA A 313 -22.39 -1.20 -14.94
C ALA A 313 -23.68 -1.70 -14.26
N SER A 314 -24.81 -1.04 -14.53
CA SER A 314 -26.13 -1.51 -14.11
C SER A 314 -27.16 -1.31 -15.22
N ASN A 315 -27.11 -2.19 -16.21
CA ASN A 315 -28.25 -2.47 -17.09
C ASN A 315 -28.55 -3.97 -17.04
N LEU A 316 -29.15 -4.37 -15.93
CA LEU A 316 -29.96 -5.59 -15.80
C LEU A 316 -31.22 -5.18 -15.03
N ASP A 317 -32.22 -4.71 -15.77
CA ASP A 317 -33.53 -4.42 -15.22
C ASP A 317 -34.32 -5.71 -14.94
N ASN A 318 -35.07 -5.65 -13.83
CA ASN A 318 -36.13 -6.55 -13.35
C ASN A 318 -35.73 -7.80 -12.55
N VAL A 319 -35.52 -7.65 -11.23
CA VAL A 319 -36.23 -8.41 -10.18
C VAL A 319 -36.33 -7.57 -8.87
N ASP A 320 -37.58 -7.28 -8.51
CA ASP A 320 -38.19 -7.04 -7.19
C ASP A 320 -37.57 -6.09 -6.13
N LYS A 321 -38.34 -5.03 -5.83
CA LYS A 321 -38.07 -3.99 -4.83
C LYS A 321 -38.53 -4.46 -3.44
N SER A 322 -37.69 -5.20 -2.70
CA SER A 322 -37.81 -5.27 -1.24
C SER A 322 -36.60 -5.92 -0.55
N GLN A 323 -35.44 -5.25 -0.48
CA GLN A 323 -34.50 -5.45 0.62
C GLN A 323 -33.56 -4.25 0.77
N LYS A 324 -33.47 -3.76 2.02
CA LYS A 324 -32.78 -2.54 2.42
C LYS A 324 -31.27 -2.64 2.16
N TYR A 325 -30.74 -1.63 1.48
CA TYR A 325 -29.31 -1.33 1.34
C TYR A 325 -28.57 -1.49 2.68
N ARG A 326 -27.56 -2.36 2.69
CA ARG A 326 -26.52 -2.45 3.73
C ARG A 326 -25.20 -1.93 3.13
N ASP A 327 -24.79 -0.77 3.64
CA ASP A 327 -23.43 -0.30 3.97
C ASP A 327 -22.23 -0.63 3.04
N PRO A 328 -21.59 0.38 2.40
CA PRO A 328 -20.31 0.25 1.68
C PRO A 328 -19.05 0.15 2.55
N ASN A 329 -19.13 0.20 3.89
CA ASN A 329 -17.94 0.27 4.77
C ASN A 329 -17.32 -1.07 5.21
N ASN A 330 -17.47 -2.15 4.45
CA ASN A 330 -16.93 -3.47 4.86
C ASN A 330 -15.96 -4.13 3.89
N MET A 331 -15.04 -3.36 3.31
CA MET A 331 -13.76 -3.90 2.85
C MET A 331 -12.57 -3.10 3.42
N CYS A 332 -11.77 -3.81 4.22
CA CYS A 332 -10.38 -3.49 4.57
C CYS A 332 -10.13 -2.36 5.59
N LEU A 333 -10.46 -2.59 6.87
CA LEU A 333 -9.98 -1.73 7.99
C LEU A 333 -9.58 -2.49 9.26
N THR A 334 -9.29 -3.79 9.17
CA THR A 334 -8.90 -4.62 10.33
C THR A 334 -7.41 -4.99 10.41
N TYR A 335 -6.51 -4.32 9.68
CA TYR A 335 -5.07 -4.64 9.69
C TYR A 335 -4.14 -3.60 10.33
N LYS A 336 -4.61 -2.75 11.24
CA LYS A 336 -3.76 -1.63 11.71
C LYS A 336 -3.39 -1.48 13.17
N LEU A 337 -3.64 -2.41 14.09
CA LEU A 337 -3.23 -2.14 15.48
C LEU A 337 -2.85 -3.29 16.43
N PHE A 338 -2.66 -4.54 15.98
CA PHE A 338 -2.32 -5.63 16.94
C PHE A 338 -1.11 -6.54 16.65
N ASP A 339 -0.37 -6.41 15.55
CA ASP A 339 0.70 -7.39 15.22
C ASP A 339 2.17 -6.89 15.34
N LEU A 340 2.44 -5.78 16.03
CA LEU A 340 3.81 -5.32 16.27
C LEU A 340 4.42 -5.92 17.56
N ILE A 341 4.59 -7.24 17.63
CA ILE A 341 5.64 -7.85 18.49
C ILE A 341 6.23 -9.12 17.84
N PRO A 342 7.42 -9.02 17.19
CA PRO A 342 8.31 -10.18 17.07
C PRO A 342 9.57 -10.07 17.96
N VAL A 343 9.87 -11.19 18.61
CA VAL A 343 11.00 -11.47 19.51
C VAL A 343 12.28 -11.71 18.69
N PHE A 344 13.34 -10.91 18.89
CA PHE A 344 14.67 -11.16 18.29
C PHE A 344 15.66 -11.79 19.29
N LYS A 345 16.25 -12.94 18.93
CA LYS A 345 17.47 -13.52 19.55
C LYS A 345 18.60 -13.53 18.52
N LYS A 346 19.67 -12.75 18.73
CA LYS A 346 20.92 -12.93 17.95
C LYS A 346 22.15 -12.85 18.85
N LYS A 347 23.03 -13.85 18.74
CA LYS A 347 24.31 -13.96 19.46
C LYS A 347 25.42 -13.27 18.65
N ILE A 348 26.23 -12.43 19.28
CA ILE A 348 27.44 -11.85 18.68
C ILE A 348 28.61 -12.00 19.66
N LYS A 349 29.79 -12.38 19.15
CA LYS A 349 31.03 -12.58 19.92
C LYS A 349 31.97 -11.39 19.66
N TYR A 350 32.48 -10.75 20.71
CA TYR A 350 33.45 -9.64 20.60
C TYR A 350 34.57 -9.82 21.63
N GLY A 351 35.78 -10.15 21.15
CA GLY A 351 36.92 -10.53 22.01
C GLY A 351 36.69 -11.83 22.80
N GLU A 352 37.33 -11.97 23.97
CA GLU A 352 37.19 -13.17 24.84
C GLU A 352 35.93 -13.18 25.71
N LYS A 353 35.10 -12.12 25.69
CA LYS A 353 33.88 -12.04 26.51
C LYS A 353 32.62 -12.22 25.66
N ARG A 354 31.60 -12.84 26.26
CA ARG A 354 30.28 -13.07 25.68
C ARG A 354 29.33 -11.97 26.16
N LEU A 355 28.57 -11.34 25.25
CA LEU A 355 27.57 -10.32 25.57
C LEU A 355 26.17 -10.77 25.13
N TYR A 356 25.16 -10.38 25.90
CA TYR A 356 23.73 -10.59 25.63
C TYR A 356 23.02 -9.23 25.63
N ILE A 357 22.08 -9.01 24.69
CA ILE A 357 21.19 -7.83 24.65
C ILE A 357 19.76 -8.32 24.87
N PHE A 358 19.03 -7.68 25.80
CA PHE A 358 17.62 -7.96 26.09
C PHE A 358 16.77 -6.69 25.90
N GLY A 359 15.68 -6.82 25.15
CA GLY A 359 14.64 -5.80 25.01
C GLY A 359 13.73 -5.75 26.24
N ILE A 360 13.28 -4.54 26.57
CA ILE A 360 12.58 -4.14 27.78
C ILE A 360 11.08 -4.51 27.68
N ARG A 361 10.56 -5.33 28.62
CA ARG A 361 9.24 -5.14 29.23
C ARG A 361 9.15 -5.81 30.61
N PHE A 362 8.43 -5.13 31.50
CA PHE A 362 8.23 -5.47 32.91
C PHE A 362 7.30 -6.67 33.08
N PHE A 363 7.69 -7.65 33.90
CA PHE A 363 6.83 -8.72 34.44
C PHE A 363 6.52 -8.45 35.92
N SER A 364 5.46 -9.06 36.46
CA SER A 364 5.01 -8.87 37.84
C SER A 364 5.99 -9.44 38.88
N ARG A 365 5.90 -8.90 40.12
CA ARG A 365 6.86 -8.99 41.23
C ARG A 365 7.25 -10.41 41.70
N LYS A 366 6.56 -11.48 41.27
CA LYS A 366 6.88 -12.88 41.66
C LYS A 366 7.90 -13.59 40.77
N GLN A 367 8.27 -13.02 39.62
CA GLN A 367 9.16 -13.69 38.65
C GLN A 367 10.61 -13.17 38.62
N ILE A 368 10.95 -12.14 39.40
CA ILE A 368 12.22 -11.38 39.25
C ILE A 368 13.30 -11.72 40.29
N THR A 369 12.97 -12.36 41.42
CA THR A 369 13.90 -12.48 42.56
C THR A 369 15.21 -13.25 42.30
N PRO A 370 15.32 -14.23 41.37
CA PRO A 370 16.61 -14.89 41.11
C PRO A 370 17.60 -14.08 40.27
N TYR A 371 17.15 -13.09 39.48
CA TYR A 371 17.98 -12.44 38.45
C TYR A 371 18.59 -11.09 38.85
N LEU A 372 18.09 -10.44 39.92
CA LEU A 372 18.56 -9.10 40.32
C LEU A 372 19.85 -9.07 41.17
N LYS A 373 20.46 -10.21 41.50
CA LYS A 373 21.69 -10.22 42.31
C LYS A 373 22.99 -9.90 41.53
N HIS A 374 22.96 -9.72 40.20
CA HIS A 374 24.20 -9.67 39.41
C HIS A 374 24.52 -8.34 38.68
N TYR A 375 23.62 -7.35 38.66
CA TYR A 375 23.81 -6.15 37.81
C TYR A 375 24.01 -4.82 38.55
N ARG A 376 24.38 -4.85 39.83
CA ARG A 376 24.67 -3.61 40.58
C ARG A 376 26.12 -3.09 40.44
N PHE A 377 26.91 -3.55 39.47
CA PHE A 377 28.37 -3.30 39.49
C PHE A 377 29.07 -2.73 38.23
N LEU A 378 28.38 -2.34 37.15
CA LEU A 378 29.09 -1.77 35.98
C LEU A 378 28.40 -0.54 35.40
N GLY A 379 28.87 0.65 35.80
CA GLY A 379 28.47 1.92 35.22
C GLY A 379 29.11 2.14 33.84
N ILE A 380 28.32 1.98 32.76
CA ILE A 380 28.76 2.25 31.37
C ILE A 380 27.80 3.24 30.70
N LYS A 381 28.35 4.37 30.24
CA LYS A 381 27.71 5.37 29.36
C LYS A 381 27.66 4.82 27.92
N PHE A 382 26.49 4.83 27.26
CA PHE A 382 26.38 4.55 25.82
C PHE A 382 27.00 5.69 24.99
N LYS A 383 27.92 5.36 24.05
CA LYS A 383 28.46 6.30 23.05
C LYS A 383 27.80 6.04 21.68
N LYS A 384 27.38 7.13 21.00
CA LYS A 384 26.95 7.22 19.59
C LYS A 384 27.60 6.14 18.72
N LEU A 385 26.84 5.13 18.29
CA LEU A 385 27.24 4.24 17.19
C LEU A 385 27.07 5.03 15.88
N ASN A 386 28.07 4.99 15.02
CA ASN A 386 28.28 5.96 13.95
C ASN A 386 27.36 5.66 12.73
N ILE A 387 26.09 6.06 12.84
CA ILE A 387 25.03 5.96 11.82
C ILE A 387 25.47 6.57 10.48
N GLN A 388 26.27 7.63 10.54
CA GLN A 388 26.89 8.28 9.37
C GLN A 388 27.68 7.30 8.50
N LYS A 389 28.47 6.38 9.10
CA LYS A 389 29.27 5.40 8.34
C LYS A 389 28.42 4.31 7.67
N MET A 390 27.26 4.01 8.23
CA MET A 390 26.35 2.99 7.68
C MET A 390 25.60 3.54 6.45
N PHE A 391 25.26 4.83 6.46
CA PHE A 391 24.67 5.53 5.32
C PHE A 391 25.71 5.92 4.26
N GLU A 392 26.92 6.32 4.65
CA GLU A 392 28.05 6.49 3.73
C GLU A 392 28.34 5.17 3.00
N PHE A 393 28.32 4.03 3.68
CA PHE A 393 28.48 2.71 3.06
C PHE A 393 27.39 2.40 2.03
N ARG A 394 26.12 2.71 2.32
CA ARG A 394 24.97 2.48 1.41
C ARG A 394 24.99 3.40 0.17
N ILE A 395 25.46 4.63 0.35
CA ILE A 395 25.64 5.58 -0.77
C ILE A 395 26.84 5.19 -1.61
N GLU A 396 27.93 4.74 -0.99
CA GLU A 396 29.08 4.19 -1.70
C GLU A 396 28.67 2.90 -2.44
N GLU A 397 27.77 2.09 -1.87
CA GLU A 397 27.16 0.91 -2.51
C GLU A 397 26.32 1.31 -3.73
N ALA A 398 25.43 2.30 -3.63
CA ALA A 398 24.66 2.85 -4.76
C ALA A 398 25.57 3.48 -5.84
N LYS A 399 26.59 4.26 -5.44
CA LYS A 399 27.61 4.81 -6.34
C LYS A 399 28.44 3.73 -7.01
N ASN A 400 28.75 2.63 -6.32
CA ASN A 400 29.52 1.52 -6.85
C ASN A 400 28.69 0.62 -7.77
N ILE A 401 27.39 0.46 -7.52
CA ILE A 401 26.44 -0.22 -8.41
C ILE A 401 26.25 0.60 -9.68
N MET A 402 26.01 1.91 -9.54
CA MET A 402 25.97 2.83 -10.67
C MET A 402 27.32 2.90 -11.41
N SER A 403 28.46 3.04 -10.72
CA SER A 403 29.77 3.08 -11.37
C SER A 403 30.13 1.76 -12.06
N ARG A 404 29.68 0.61 -11.56
CA ARG A 404 29.83 -0.68 -12.25
C ARG A 404 28.99 -0.72 -13.52
N HIS A 405 27.71 -0.34 -13.45
CA HIS A 405 26.85 -0.27 -14.64
C HIS A 405 27.32 0.80 -15.64
N PHE A 406 27.89 1.92 -15.17
CA PHE A 406 28.51 2.93 -16.01
C PHE A 406 29.90 2.53 -16.54
N GLN A 407 30.67 1.69 -15.84
CA GLN A 407 31.90 1.08 -16.37
C GLN A 407 31.59 0.02 -17.42
N ASP A 408 30.50 -0.73 -17.25
CA ASP A 408 29.97 -1.64 -18.27
C ASP A 408 29.49 -0.85 -19.50
N LEU A 409 28.88 0.33 -19.30
CA LEU A 409 28.55 1.27 -20.39
C LEU A 409 29.81 1.88 -21.06
N LYS A 410 30.90 2.13 -20.31
CA LYS A 410 32.14 2.75 -20.83
C LYS A 410 32.95 1.83 -21.76
N ASN A 411 32.73 0.52 -21.68
CA ASN A 411 33.48 -0.51 -22.41
C ASN A 411 32.73 -1.06 -23.63
N GLN A 412 31.52 -0.57 -23.93
CA GLN A 412 30.73 -0.99 -25.07
C GLN A 412 30.58 0.13 -26.09
N THR A 413 31.00 -0.12 -27.33
CA THR A 413 30.63 0.71 -28.48
C THR A 413 29.15 0.47 -28.81
N PHE A 414 28.28 1.45 -28.52
CA PHE A 414 26.82 1.38 -28.68
C PHE A 414 26.30 1.44 -30.13
N CYS A 415 27.23 1.50 -31.08
CA CYS A 415 26.96 1.59 -32.50
C CYS A 415 28.10 0.89 -33.25
N GLN A 416 27.77 -0.06 -34.12
CA GLN A 416 28.73 -0.65 -35.06
C GLN A 416 28.21 -0.47 -36.49
N PHE A 417 29.06 0.08 -37.36
CA PHE A 417 28.72 0.23 -38.77
C PHE A 417 28.94 -1.09 -39.49
N ASP A 418 27.87 -1.68 -39.99
CA ASP A 418 27.97 -2.83 -40.88
C ASP A 418 28.26 -2.33 -42.30
N GLU A 419 29.55 -2.32 -42.67
CA GLU A 419 30.01 -1.92 -44.00
C GLU A 419 29.38 -2.76 -45.13
N SER A 420 29.01 -4.01 -44.85
CA SER A 420 28.46 -4.92 -45.84
C SER A 420 27.01 -4.58 -46.21
N ASN A 421 26.24 -4.04 -45.25
CA ASN A 421 24.83 -3.67 -45.43
C ASN A 421 24.57 -2.16 -45.40
N LYS A 422 25.61 -1.33 -45.21
CA LYS A 422 25.52 0.13 -45.04
C LYS A 422 24.45 0.54 -44.04
N LYS A 423 24.39 -0.16 -42.90
CA LYS A 423 23.40 0.04 -41.85
C LYS A 423 24.12 0.30 -40.53
N ILE A 424 23.55 1.19 -39.73
CA ILE A 424 24.01 1.44 -38.36
C ILE A 424 23.13 0.60 -37.45
N ASP A 425 23.74 -0.29 -36.68
CA ASP A 425 23.05 -1.15 -35.73
C ASP A 425 23.26 -0.61 -34.31
N PHE A 426 22.17 -0.26 -33.62
CA PHE A 426 22.21 0.30 -32.27
C PHE A 426 21.64 -0.68 -31.25
N ARG A 427 22.35 -0.88 -30.14
CA ARG A 427 21.86 -1.66 -28.98
C ARG A 427 21.17 -0.74 -27.96
N PHE A 428 19.99 -0.20 -28.30
CA PHE A 428 19.28 0.81 -27.49
C PHE A 428 18.38 0.26 -26.36
N ASN A 429 18.05 -1.04 -26.36
CA ASN A 429 17.13 -1.62 -25.36
C ASN A 429 17.70 -1.61 -23.92
N GLU A 430 19.01 -1.70 -23.78
CA GLU A 430 19.67 -1.74 -22.45
C GLU A 430 19.75 -0.35 -21.79
N LEU A 431 19.66 0.76 -22.54
CA LEU A 431 19.79 2.11 -21.97
C LEU A 431 18.47 2.60 -21.32
N ASN A 432 17.33 2.34 -21.97
CA ASN A 432 16.00 2.70 -21.44
C ASN A 432 15.68 1.92 -20.16
N GLU A 433 15.95 0.62 -20.12
CA GLU A 433 15.69 -0.22 -18.96
C GLU A 433 16.55 0.18 -17.74
N ASN A 434 17.80 0.58 -17.97
CA ASN A 434 18.71 0.99 -16.90
C ASN A 434 18.39 2.39 -16.33
N VAL A 435 17.89 3.33 -17.15
CA VAL A 435 17.49 4.67 -16.69
C VAL A 435 16.15 4.63 -15.94
N ASP A 436 15.15 3.93 -16.48
CA ASP A 436 13.86 3.74 -15.79
C ASP A 436 14.04 2.97 -14.48
N TYR A 437 14.90 1.95 -14.46
CA TYR A 437 15.23 1.22 -13.24
C TYR A 437 15.97 2.10 -12.21
N ALA A 438 16.93 2.93 -12.64
CA ALA A 438 17.62 3.84 -11.74
C ALA A 438 16.67 4.88 -11.13
N LEU A 439 15.73 5.42 -11.91
CA LEU A 439 14.71 6.36 -11.46
C LEU A 439 13.67 5.70 -10.53
N GLN A 440 13.25 4.46 -10.82
CA GLN A 440 12.36 3.69 -9.96
C GLN A 440 13.04 3.26 -8.66
N SER A 441 14.29 2.84 -8.69
CA SER A 441 15.08 2.53 -7.49
C SER A 441 15.25 3.77 -6.61
N LEU A 442 15.52 4.94 -7.20
CA LEU A 442 15.58 6.21 -6.46
C LEU A 442 14.24 6.58 -5.83
N ARG A 443 13.14 6.45 -6.59
CA ARG A 443 11.77 6.69 -6.12
C ARG A 443 11.40 5.76 -4.97
N ASN A 444 11.75 4.48 -5.08
CA ASN A 444 11.47 3.46 -4.07
C ASN A 444 12.32 3.67 -2.81
N ASP A 445 13.61 3.97 -2.93
CA ASP A 445 14.47 4.31 -1.79
C ASP A 445 14.02 5.60 -1.10
N PHE A 446 13.56 6.59 -1.85
CA PHE A 446 13.02 7.84 -1.32
C PHE A 446 11.70 7.60 -0.56
N LEU A 447 10.79 6.79 -1.11
CA LEU A 447 9.53 6.39 -0.46
C LEU A 447 9.76 5.51 0.78
N LEU A 448 10.74 4.59 0.73
CA LEU A 448 11.12 3.75 1.88
C LEU A 448 11.74 4.58 3.01
N GLN A 449 12.60 5.55 2.67
CA GLN A 449 13.17 6.47 3.65
C GLN A 449 12.07 7.38 4.23
N PHE A 450 11.16 7.90 3.40
CA PHE A 450 10.03 8.74 3.84
C PHE A 450 9.04 8.00 4.76
N HIS A 451 8.79 6.72 4.51
CA HIS A 451 7.96 5.89 5.39
C HIS A 451 8.61 5.62 6.74
N ASN A 452 9.91 5.35 6.76
CA ASN A 452 10.68 5.14 7.98
C ASN A 452 10.78 6.41 8.84
N LEU A 453 10.69 7.61 8.25
CA LEU A 453 10.76 8.88 8.97
C LEU A 453 9.58 9.17 9.90
N LYS A 454 8.45 8.47 9.77
CA LYS A 454 7.31 8.60 10.71
C LYS A 454 7.58 7.99 12.09
N ASP A 455 8.62 7.17 12.25
CA ASP A 455 8.88 6.39 13.47
C ASP A 455 10.08 6.88 14.31
N PHE A 456 10.78 7.97 13.92
CA PHE A 456 12.01 8.40 14.60
C PHE A 456 11.86 9.64 15.49
N ALA A 457 11.44 9.42 16.74
CA ALA A 457 11.34 10.45 17.77
C ALA A 457 12.67 10.75 18.53
N SER A 458 13.86 10.69 17.91
CA SER A 458 15.12 10.85 18.67
C SER A 458 16.38 11.39 17.97
N VAL A 459 16.28 12.03 16.79
CA VAL A 459 17.40 12.79 16.21
C VAL A 459 17.18 14.28 16.51
N THR A 460 18.24 15.05 16.81
CA THR A 460 18.07 16.51 16.95
C THR A 460 17.81 17.15 15.59
N ASP A 461 16.73 17.93 15.50
CA ASP A 461 16.07 18.34 14.26
C ASP A 461 16.91 19.25 13.32
N GLU A 462 17.96 19.91 13.81
CA GLU A 462 18.91 20.69 12.98
C GLU A 462 19.84 19.80 12.14
N GLU A 463 20.32 18.67 12.69
CA GLU A 463 21.12 17.69 11.94
C GLU A 463 20.26 17.01 10.85
N TYR A 464 18.95 16.88 11.11
CA TYR A 464 17.96 16.32 10.21
C TYR A 464 17.63 17.25 9.03
N LYS A 465 17.46 18.55 9.32
CA LYS A 465 17.25 19.60 8.31
C LYS A 465 18.46 19.75 7.38
N TYR A 466 19.67 19.88 7.93
CA TYR A 466 20.90 19.95 7.14
C TYR A 466 21.13 18.69 6.29
N PHE A 467 20.76 17.52 6.84
CA PHE A 467 20.81 16.26 6.11
C PHE A 467 19.83 16.25 4.93
N LEU A 468 18.55 16.61 5.11
CA LEU A 468 17.56 16.62 4.03
C LEU A 468 17.87 17.65 2.94
N ASP A 469 18.27 18.87 3.32
CA ASP A 469 18.66 19.92 2.37
C ASP A 469 19.88 19.46 1.55
N SER A 470 20.91 18.90 2.21
CA SER A 470 22.07 18.30 1.51
C SER A 470 21.70 17.15 0.57
N LYS A 471 20.61 16.40 0.82
CA LYS A 471 20.17 15.29 -0.04
C LYS A 471 19.36 15.79 -1.23
N LEU A 472 18.50 16.79 -1.03
CA LEU A 472 17.75 17.46 -2.10
C LEU A 472 18.69 18.16 -3.09
N ASP A 473 19.73 18.83 -2.60
CA ASP A 473 20.73 19.47 -3.44
C ASP A 473 21.49 18.44 -4.28
N LYS A 474 21.92 17.33 -3.68
CA LYS A 474 22.62 16.24 -4.39
C LYS A 474 21.74 15.53 -5.43
N LEU A 475 20.43 15.43 -5.17
CA LEU A 475 19.47 14.88 -6.13
C LEU A 475 19.28 15.83 -7.32
N THR A 476 19.22 17.13 -7.04
CA THR A 476 19.10 18.19 -8.04
C THR A 476 20.35 18.22 -8.93
N ASP A 477 21.54 18.12 -8.34
CA ASP A 477 22.81 18.03 -9.08
C ASP A 477 22.86 16.79 -9.98
N LEU A 478 22.37 15.65 -9.48
CA LEU A 478 22.31 14.40 -10.24
C LEU A 478 21.35 14.50 -11.44
N ILE A 479 20.19 15.12 -11.26
CA ILE A 479 19.22 15.36 -12.35
C ILE A 479 19.84 16.27 -13.42
N ASN A 480 20.61 17.27 -13.02
CA ASN A 480 21.29 18.17 -13.95
C ASN A 480 22.40 17.46 -14.73
N ASP A 481 23.22 16.64 -14.06
CA ASP A 481 24.28 15.85 -14.71
C ASP A 481 23.72 14.82 -15.72
N ILE A 482 22.56 14.22 -15.42
CA ILE A 482 21.85 13.33 -16.36
C ILE A 482 21.39 14.11 -17.61
N ASN A 483 20.81 15.30 -17.41
CA ASN A 483 20.37 16.16 -18.53
C ASN A 483 21.54 16.57 -19.43
N ASP A 484 22.66 16.98 -18.84
CA ASP A 484 23.84 17.39 -19.60
C ASP A 484 24.39 16.24 -20.46
N LYS A 485 24.38 15.01 -19.94
CA LYS A 485 24.84 13.82 -20.68
C LYS A 485 23.90 13.42 -21.81
N VAL A 486 22.59 13.48 -21.60
CA VAL A 486 21.60 13.21 -22.65
C VAL A 486 21.72 14.23 -23.78
N ASN A 487 21.89 15.51 -23.45
CA ASN A 487 22.10 16.57 -24.44
C ASN A 487 23.38 16.35 -25.26
N ASN A 488 24.49 15.99 -24.62
CA ASN A 488 25.75 15.74 -25.31
C ASN A 488 25.67 14.58 -26.32
N GLU A 489 24.90 13.52 -26.03
CA GLU A 489 24.70 12.42 -26.98
C GLU A 489 23.78 12.79 -28.15
N ILE A 490 22.77 13.62 -27.91
CA ILE A 490 21.93 14.19 -28.98
C ILE A 490 22.82 14.99 -29.95
N ASP A 491 23.71 15.83 -29.43
CA ASP A 491 24.62 16.65 -30.24
C ASP A 491 25.62 15.80 -31.04
N TYR A 492 26.13 14.72 -30.46
CA TYR A 492 27.03 13.78 -31.15
C TYR A 492 26.32 13.07 -32.31
N LEU A 493 25.08 12.63 -32.11
CA LEU A 493 24.27 11.96 -33.13
C LEU A 493 23.94 12.88 -34.31
N ASP A 494 23.61 14.15 -34.04
CA ASP A 494 23.38 15.14 -35.09
C ASP A 494 24.67 15.36 -35.93
N SER A 495 25.84 15.38 -35.28
CA SER A 495 27.14 15.50 -35.98
C SER A 495 27.46 14.32 -36.91
N GLN A 496 27.19 13.08 -36.48
CA GLN A 496 27.40 11.90 -37.32
C GLN A 496 26.40 11.84 -38.49
N PHE A 497 25.16 12.29 -38.26
CA PHE A 497 24.15 12.37 -39.30
C PHE A 497 24.55 13.33 -40.43
N ASP A 498 25.09 14.49 -40.09
CA ASP A 498 25.55 15.48 -41.08
C ASP A 498 26.72 14.99 -41.92
N LYS A 499 27.65 14.21 -41.33
CA LYS A 499 28.74 13.56 -42.08
C LYS A 499 28.21 12.57 -43.11
N ILE A 500 27.28 11.69 -42.71
CA ILE A 500 26.69 10.66 -43.58
C ILE A 500 25.86 11.30 -44.72
N LYS A 501 25.13 12.37 -44.40
CA LYS A 501 24.36 13.13 -45.38
C LYS A 501 25.25 13.69 -46.50
N ASN A 502 26.44 14.18 -46.17
CA ASN A 502 27.41 14.69 -47.13
C ASN A 502 28.00 13.57 -48.02
N GLU A 503 28.27 12.38 -47.48
CA GLU A 503 28.79 11.26 -48.27
C GLU A 503 27.76 10.62 -49.22
N ILE A 504 26.49 10.56 -48.83
CA ILE A 504 25.41 9.96 -49.64
C ILE A 504 24.98 10.88 -50.79
N ASN A 505 25.03 12.21 -50.59
CA ASN A 505 24.72 13.20 -51.62
C ASN A 505 25.64 13.07 -52.86
N LEU A 506 26.81 12.43 -52.72
CA LEU A 506 27.76 12.16 -53.81
C LEU A 506 27.48 10.85 -54.57
N LYS A 507 26.56 9.98 -54.11
CA LYS A 507 26.42 8.60 -54.64
C LYS A 507 25.00 8.17 -55.04
N SER A 508 23.91 8.67 -54.44
CA SER A 508 22.52 8.39 -54.91
C SER A 508 21.46 9.27 -54.22
N LYS A 509 20.43 9.72 -54.98
CA LYS A 509 19.31 10.56 -54.49
C LYS A 509 18.25 9.77 -53.69
N ASP A 510 17.94 8.53 -54.07
CA ASP A 510 16.88 7.73 -53.43
C ASP A 510 17.31 7.23 -52.04
N SER A 511 18.59 6.92 -51.86
CA SER A 511 19.16 6.57 -50.55
C SER A 511 19.09 7.75 -49.57
N LEU A 512 19.26 8.98 -50.07
CA LEU A 512 19.15 10.20 -49.26
C LEU A 512 17.70 10.43 -48.78
N GLN A 513 16.71 10.13 -49.61
CA GLN A 513 15.30 10.31 -49.28
C GLN A 513 14.83 9.32 -48.19
N ASN A 514 15.26 8.06 -48.26
CA ASN A 514 14.99 7.05 -47.22
C ASN A 514 15.71 7.36 -45.89
N LEU A 515 16.94 7.86 -45.95
CA LEU A 515 17.69 8.31 -44.77
C LEU A 515 17.02 9.52 -44.10
N THR A 516 16.50 10.45 -44.90
CA THR A 516 15.77 11.64 -44.43
C THR A 516 14.45 11.26 -43.76
N LEU A 517 13.71 10.30 -44.32
CA LEU A 517 12.48 9.78 -43.71
C LEU A 517 12.77 9.07 -42.37
N SER A 518 13.86 8.30 -42.31
CA SER A 518 14.30 7.62 -41.10
C SER A 518 14.71 8.62 -40.02
N ASN A 519 15.45 9.68 -40.37
CA ASN A 519 15.79 10.75 -39.43
C ASN A 519 14.54 11.51 -38.93
N LYS A 520 13.55 11.75 -39.79
CA LYS A 520 12.29 12.38 -39.36
C LYS A 520 11.53 11.52 -38.33
N LYS A 521 11.55 10.19 -38.48
CA LYS A 521 11.00 9.26 -37.47
C LYS A 521 11.83 9.25 -36.18
N ILE A 522 13.16 9.32 -36.29
CA ILE A 522 14.09 9.38 -35.15
C ILE A 522 13.92 10.67 -34.37
N LYS A 523 13.86 11.84 -35.02
CA LYS A 523 13.58 13.12 -34.36
C LYS A 523 12.22 13.15 -33.68
N LYS A 524 11.21 12.51 -34.27
CA LYS A 524 9.90 12.35 -33.62
C LYS A 524 10.03 11.52 -32.33
N LEU A 525 10.77 10.41 -32.37
CA LEU A 525 11.00 9.54 -31.22
C LEU A 525 11.81 10.23 -30.11
N ILE A 526 12.86 10.98 -30.47
CA ILE A 526 13.68 11.77 -29.54
C ILE A 526 12.84 12.87 -28.89
N ASN A 527 11.99 13.57 -29.66
CA ASN A 527 11.08 14.56 -29.10
C ASN A 527 10.06 13.93 -28.15
N THR A 528 9.50 12.76 -28.49
CA THR A 528 8.59 12.03 -27.58
C THR A 528 9.30 11.59 -26.30
N LEU A 529 10.55 11.16 -26.37
CA LEU A 529 11.36 10.84 -25.19
C LEU A 529 11.66 12.11 -24.36
N TRP A 530 12.00 13.22 -25.00
CA TRP A 530 12.19 14.51 -24.35
C TRP A 530 10.93 14.99 -23.62
N ASP A 531 9.78 14.88 -24.29
CA ASP A 531 8.48 15.25 -23.73
C ASP A 531 8.15 14.36 -22.52
N SER A 532 8.38 13.04 -22.60
CA SER A 532 8.18 12.12 -21.46
C SER A 532 9.11 12.40 -20.26
N ASN A 533 10.35 12.82 -20.52
CA ASN A 533 11.29 13.26 -19.48
C ASN A 533 10.86 14.59 -18.87
N SER A 534 10.29 15.49 -19.67
CA SER A 534 9.77 16.77 -19.20
C SER A 534 8.54 16.59 -18.29
N GLU A 535 7.64 15.68 -18.64
CA GLU A 535 6.49 15.30 -17.81
C GLU A 535 6.93 14.63 -16.50
N SER A 536 7.91 13.72 -16.56
CA SER A 536 8.47 13.08 -15.36
C SER A 536 9.14 14.09 -14.43
N LYS A 537 9.83 15.08 -14.99
CA LYS A 537 10.43 16.20 -14.24
C LYS A 537 9.35 17.08 -13.61
N GLU A 538 8.29 17.39 -14.32
CA GLU A 538 7.18 18.18 -13.79
C GLU A 538 6.48 17.45 -12.64
N TYR A 539 6.21 16.15 -12.78
CA TYR A 539 5.68 15.32 -11.71
C TYR A 539 6.59 15.32 -10.47
N LEU A 540 7.90 15.08 -10.63
CA LEU A 540 8.85 15.11 -9.52
C LEU A 540 8.93 16.49 -8.86
N ASN A 541 8.88 17.57 -9.65
CA ASN A 541 8.82 18.93 -9.12
C ASN A 541 7.55 19.16 -8.28
N VAL A 542 6.38 18.70 -8.74
CA VAL A 542 5.14 18.78 -7.97
C VAL A 542 5.27 18.02 -6.64
N GLN A 543 5.83 16.80 -6.66
CA GLN A 543 6.06 16.02 -5.43
C GLN A 543 7.03 16.72 -4.46
N ILE A 544 8.12 17.32 -4.98
CA ILE A 544 9.07 18.09 -4.18
C ILE A 544 8.40 19.32 -3.57
N GLN A 545 7.54 20.02 -4.31
CA GLN A 545 6.80 21.18 -3.79
C GLN A 545 5.80 20.78 -2.71
N ASP A 546 5.08 19.67 -2.88
CA ASP A 546 4.19 19.12 -1.86
C ASP A 546 4.96 18.70 -0.59
N LEU A 547 6.13 18.08 -0.75
CA LEU A 547 7.03 17.73 0.35
C LEU A 547 7.48 18.98 1.12
N LYS A 548 7.92 20.02 0.41
CA LYS A 548 8.32 21.31 0.99
C LYS A 548 7.16 21.93 1.77
N LYS A 549 5.93 21.89 1.21
CA LYS A 549 4.72 22.38 1.90
C LYS A 549 4.48 21.61 3.20
N LYS A 550 4.56 20.28 3.19
CA LYS A 550 4.37 19.42 4.38
C LYS A 550 5.44 19.67 5.45
N ILE A 551 6.71 19.79 5.06
CA ILE A 551 7.82 20.11 5.97
C ILE A 551 7.59 21.48 6.63
N ASN A 552 7.19 22.49 5.85
CA ASN A 552 6.90 23.82 6.38
C ASN A 552 5.76 23.78 7.40
N ILE A 553 4.69 23.02 7.13
CA ILE A 553 3.59 22.84 8.08
C ILE A 553 4.07 22.19 9.37
N ILE A 554 4.88 21.12 9.29
CA ILE A 554 5.45 20.45 10.48
C ILE A 554 6.30 21.41 11.31
N ASN A 555 7.16 22.20 10.65
CA ASN A 555 7.99 23.20 11.32
C ASN A 555 7.15 24.27 12.02
N SER A 556 6.11 24.78 11.36
CA SER A 556 5.19 25.75 11.96
C SER A 556 4.48 25.17 13.19
N VAL A 557 3.97 23.94 13.09
CA VAL A 557 3.35 23.25 14.23
C VAL A 557 4.33 23.11 15.38
N PHE A 558 5.55 22.64 15.10
CA PHE A 558 6.58 22.44 16.11
C PHE A 558 6.93 23.73 16.85
N ILE A 559 7.28 24.79 16.12
CA ILE A 559 7.68 26.08 16.72
C ILE A 559 6.53 26.64 17.56
N THR A 560 5.33 26.72 16.98
CA THR A 560 4.17 27.29 17.66
C THR A 560 3.76 26.48 18.89
N HIS A 561 3.79 25.15 18.81
CA HIS A 561 3.38 24.30 19.93
C HIS A 561 4.43 24.27 21.04
N GLN A 562 5.71 24.40 20.72
CA GLN A 562 6.75 24.56 21.73
C GLN A 562 6.52 25.84 22.54
N GLU A 563 6.36 26.98 21.85
CA GLU A 563 6.10 28.26 22.50
C GLU A 563 4.76 28.28 23.27
N THR A 564 3.78 27.53 22.76
CA THR A 564 2.44 27.50 23.32
C THR A 564 2.35 26.59 24.55
N PHE A 565 2.79 25.34 24.46
CA PHE A 565 2.49 24.31 25.46
C PHE A 565 3.63 23.98 26.40
N LEU A 566 4.89 24.13 25.99
CA LEU A 566 6.03 23.79 26.84
C LEU A 566 6.01 24.46 28.23
N PRO A 567 5.57 25.73 28.38
CA PRO A 567 5.44 26.36 29.70
C PRO A 567 4.45 25.69 30.65
N PHE A 568 3.53 24.87 30.15
CA PHE A 568 2.44 24.25 30.91
C PHE A 568 2.72 22.78 31.29
N LYS A 569 3.88 22.23 30.92
CA LYS A 569 4.20 20.83 31.19
C LYS A 569 4.26 20.56 32.70
N ASN A 570 3.43 19.65 33.20
CA ASN A 570 3.36 19.22 34.60
C ASN A 570 3.02 20.29 35.66
N ILE A 571 2.57 21.49 35.26
CA ILE A 571 2.40 22.61 36.21
C ILE A 571 1.27 22.39 37.24
N PHE A 572 0.37 21.44 36.98
CA PHE A 572 -0.80 21.13 37.82
C PHE A 572 -0.68 19.78 38.52
N ASN A 573 0.54 19.27 38.68
CA ASN A 573 0.81 18.09 39.49
C ASN A 573 0.23 18.23 40.91
N GLY A 574 -0.64 17.29 41.28
CA GLY A 574 -1.32 17.27 42.58
C GLY A 574 -2.55 18.18 42.69
N LYS A 575 -2.91 18.93 41.65
CA LYS A 575 -4.13 19.75 41.57
C LYS A 575 -5.21 19.05 40.78
N ASP A 576 -6.45 19.50 40.98
CA ASP A 576 -7.62 18.98 40.29
C ASP A 576 -8.04 19.95 39.18
N ILE A 577 -8.50 19.41 38.06
CA ILE A 577 -8.94 20.15 36.87
C ILE A 577 -10.38 19.77 36.53
N ALA A 578 -11.18 20.72 36.07
CA ALA A 578 -12.48 20.49 35.44
C ALA A 578 -12.48 20.99 33.99
N ILE A 579 -12.87 20.13 33.06
CA ILE A 579 -13.15 20.47 31.66
C ILE A 579 -14.63 20.82 31.55
N LEU A 580 -14.91 22.04 31.10
CA LEU A 580 -16.27 22.56 30.90
C LEU A 580 -16.56 22.59 29.40
N ALA A 581 -17.29 21.56 28.95
CA ALA A 581 -17.91 21.52 27.63
C ALA A 581 -19.33 22.10 27.65
N THR A 582 -19.95 22.23 26.49
CA THR A 582 -21.17 23.05 26.32
C THR A 582 -22.48 22.26 26.35
N GLY A 583 -22.45 20.98 26.73
CA GLY A 583 -23.64 20.15 26.86
C GLY A 583 -24.60 20.64 27.98
N PRO A 584 -25.91 20.35 27.88
CA PRO A 584 -26.91 20.82 28.85
C PRO A 584 -26.61 20.48 30.31
N THR A 585 -25.89 19.39 30.58
CA THR A 585 -25.54 18.97 31.94
C THR A 585 -24.63 19.96 32.67
N LEU A 586 -23.97 20.88 31.95
CA LEU A 586 -23.21 21.98 32.55
C LEU A 586 -24.06 22.84 33.48
N ASN A 587 -25.37 23.00 33.24
CA ASN A 587 -26.27 23.79 34.09
C ASN A 587 -26.40 23.22 35.52
N HIS A 588 -26.13 21.93 35.70
CA HIS A 588 -26.18 21.24 36.99
C HIS A 588 -24.84 21.26 37.73
N TYR A 589 -23.79 21.82 37.12
CA TYR A 589 -22.49 21.91 37.77
C TYR A 589 -22.47 23.02 38.83
N GLU A 590 -21.96 22.66 40.00
CA GLU A 590 -21.62 23.58 41.08
C GLU A 590 -20.08 23.67 41.19
N PRO A 591 -19.49 24.88 41.05
CA PRO A 591 -18.05 25.08 41.11
C PRO A 591 -17.39 24.47 42.35
N ILE A 592 -16.38 23.61 42.12
CA ILE A 592 -15.59 23.01 43.19
C ILE A 592 -14.45 23.99 43.58
N PRO A 593 -14.33 24.42 44.85
CA PRO A 593 -13.28 25.34 45.28
C PRO A 593 -11.87 24.78 45.04
N GLY A 594 -10.99 25.59 44.44
CA GLY A 594 -9.58 25.24 44.23
C GLY A 594 -9.30 24.32 43.03
N VAL A 595 -10.33 23.94 42.28
CA VAL A 595 -10.19 23.27 40.97
C VAL A 595 -9.83 24.30 39.91
N ILE A 596 -9.02 23.88 38.92
CA ILE A 596 -8.68 24.69 37.74
C ILE A 596 -9.70 24.41 36.64
N HIS A 597 -10.25 25.44 36.00
CA HIS A 597 -11.33 25.30 35.04
C HIS A 597 -10.87 25.61 33.62
N ILE A 598 -11.03 24.62 32.75
CA ILE A 598 -10.69 24.70 31.33
C ILE A 598 -12.00 24.64 30.54
N GLY A 599 -12.42 25.75 29.97
CA GLY A 599 -13.61 25.82 29.12
C GLY A 599 -13.28 25.59 27.65
N VAL A 600 -14.30 25.21 26.87
CA VAL A 600 -14.21 25.15 25.41
C VAL A 600 -15.35 25.92 24.73
N ASN A 601 -15.05 26.58 23.61
CA ASN A 601 -16.00 27.37 22.83
C ASN A 601 -16.90 28.25 23.71
N ASN A 602 -18.23 28.06 23.68
CA ASN A 602 -19.21 28.88 24.41
C ASN A 602 -19.24 28.68 25.93
N ALA A 603 -18.38 27.82 26.50
CA ALA A 603 -18.32 27.60 27.94
C ALA A 603 -18.02 28.89 28.75
N TYR A 604 -17.39 29.91 28.15
CA TYR A 604 -17.15 31.21 28.80
C TYR A 604 -18.44 31.93 29.24
N LYS A 605 -19.60 31.58 28.66
CA LYS A 605 -20.90 32.15 29.04
C LYS A 605 -21.46 31.57 30.34
N PHE A 606 -20.80 30.57 30.92
CA PHE A 606 -21.23 29.99 32.19
C PHE A 606 -20.85 30.90 33.37
N GLU A 607 -21.76 31.79 33.75
CA GLU A 607 -21.50 32.89 34.70
C GLU A 607 -21.18 32.45 36.13
N LYS A 608 -21.45 31.19 36.52
CA LYS A 608 -21.15 30.70 37.88
C LYS A 608 -19.65 30.65 38.16
N ILE A 609 -18.80 30.68 37.13
CA ILE A 609 -17.36 30.57 37.30
C ILE A 609 -16.57 31.38 36.29
N GLU A 610 -15.40 31.81 36.72
CA GLU A 610 -14.39 32.35 35.82
C GLU A 610 -13.38 31.27 35.43
N LEU A 611 -13.13 31.11 34.13
CA LEU A 611 -12.24 30.06 33.60
C LEU A 611 -10.76 30.46 33.70
N ASP A 612 -9.89 29.52 34.07
CA ASP A 612 -8.43 29.67 33.99
C ASP A 612 -7.92 29.54 32.55
N PHE A 613 -8.53 28.65 31.76
CA PHE A 613 -8.16 28.40 30.37
C PHE A 613 -9.38 28.29 29.46
N LEU A 614 -9.23 28.71 28.21
CA LEU A 614 -10.31 28.62 27.22
C LEU A 614 -9.76 28.17 25.85
N PHE A 615 -10.26 27.05 25.34
CA PHE A 615 -9.94 26.56 23.99
C PHE A 615 -11.05 26.92 23.00
N ILE A 616 -10.67 27.58 21.90
CA ILE A 616 -11.52 27.91 20.75
C ILE A 616 -10.91 27.26 19.52
N GLN A 617 -11.71 26.73 18.58
CA GLN A 617 -11.18 26.04 17.39
C GLN A 617 -11.85 26.43 16.06
N ASP A 618 -13.03 27.05 16.08
CA ASP A 618 -13.77 27.39 14.86
C ASP A 618 -14.35 28.80 14.96
N ILE A 619 -13.94 29.70 14.04
CA ILE A 619 -14.48 31.06 13.99
C ILE A 619 -15.88 31.10 13.37
N SER A 620 -16.26 30.11 12.54
CA SER A 620 -17.50 30.15 11.76
C SER A 620 -18.76 30.16 12.63
N GLY A 621 -18.73 29.50 13.79
CA GLY A 621 -19.79 29.54 14.80
C GLY A 621 -19.66 30.67 15.84
N LEU A 622 -18.57 31.45 15.80
CA LEU A 622 -18.18 32.40 16.84
C LEU A 622 -17.82 33.80 16.30
N GLN A 623 -18.07 34.06 15.02
CA GLN A 623 -17.62 35.26 14.31
C GLN A 623 -18.12 36.55 14.97
N ASP A 624 -19.37 36.56 15.44
CA ASP A 624 -20.00 37.69 16.14
C ASP A 624 -19.64 37.76 17.64
N GLU A 625 -19.07 36.69 18.20
CA GLU A 625 -18.75 36.57 19.62
C GLU A 625 -17.26 36.73 19.92
N ILE A 626 -16.39 36.70 18.89
CA ILE A 626 -14.93 36.72 19.07
C ILE A 626 -14.43 37.94 19.87
N LEU A 627 -15.09 39.10 19.73
CA LEU A 627 -14.75 40.29 20.53
C LEU A 627 -15.07 40.10 22.02
N LYS A 628 -16.24 39.51 22.34
CA LYS A 628 -16.63 39.22 23.72
C LYS A 628 -15.74 38.14 24.34
N ILE A 629 -15.40 37.08 23.58
CA ILE A 629 -14.47 36.03 24.00
C ILE A 629 -13.09 36.63 24.31
N ASN A 630 -12.64 37.56 23.47
CA ASN A 630 -11.37 38.25 23.67
C ASN A 630 -11.36 39.12 24.94
N GLU A 631 -12.47 39.79 25.26
CA GLU A 631 -12.62 40.63 26.47
C GLU A 631 -12.87 39.80 27.75
N TYR A 632 -13.38 38.58 27.63
CA TYR A 632 -13.67 37.69 28.76
C TYR A 632 -12.42 37.45 29.64
N ALA A 633 -12.56 37.71 30.94
CA ALA A 633 -11.53 37.43 31.96
C ALA A 633 -10.11 37.85 31.54
N GLN A 634 -9.96 39.06 31.00
CA GLN A 634 -8.69 39.58 30.50
C GLN A 634 -7.59 39.47 31.57
N ASN A 635 -6.43 38.93 31.18
CA ASN A 635 -5.26 38.64 32.05
C ASN A 635 -5.46 37.57 33.14
N ARG A 636 -6.64 36.96 33.25
CA ARG A 636 -6.93 35.88 34.21
C ARG A 636 -7.22 34.54 33.53
N CYS A 637 -7.77 34.57 32.31
CA CYS A 637 -7.99 33.39 31.48
C CYS A 637 -6.98 33.32 30.31
N GLN A 638 -6.18 32.25 30.24
CA GLN A 638 -5.32 31.99 29.09
C GLN A 638 -6.12 31.32 27.97
N LYS A 639 -6.21 32.01 26.83
CA LYS A 639 -6.94 31.54 25.66
C LYS A 639 -6.02 30.79 24.71
N PHE A 640 -6.54 29.71 24.11
CA PHE A 640 -5.90 28.92 23.08
C PHE A 640 -6.80 28.88 21.85
N TYR A 641 -6.31 29.41 20.72
CA TYR A 641 -7.04 29.46 19.46
C TYR A 641 -6.46 28.44 18.50
N GLY A 642 -7.30 27.48 18.12
CA GLY A 642 -6.97 26.36 17.28
C GLY A 642 -7.15 26.70 15.82
N ASP A 643 -6.33 26.07 15.00
CA ASP A 643 -6.45 26.09 13.55
C ASP A 643 -6.43 24.65 13.03
N VAL A 644 -7.38 24.33 12.16
CA VAL A 644 -7.52 23.01 11.56
C VAL A 644 -6.83 23.06 10.22
N LEU A 645 -5.68 22.39 10.10
CA LEU A 645 -4.80 22.50 8.93
C LEU A 645 -5.45 22.06 7.60
N SER A 646 -6.59 21.38 7.65
CA SER A 646 -7.39 20.99 6.48
C SER A 646 -8.50 21.98 6.09
N MET A 647 -8.68 23.10 6.82
CA MET A 647 -9.80 24.03 6.66
C MET A 647 -9.37 25.50 6.78
N GLU A 648 -8.76 26.05 5.72
CA GLU A 648 -8.23 27.43 5.70
C GLU A 648 -9.31 28.53 5.93
N THR A 649 -10.58 28.26 5.62
CA THR A 649 -11.67 29.27 5.73
C THR A 649 -12.20 29.49 7.16
N CYS A 650 -11.80 28.66 8.12
CA CYS A 650 -12.30 28.71 9.51
C CYS A 650 -11.25 29.21 10.51
N ALA A 651 -10.08 29.63 10.05
CA ALA A 651 -8.97 30.06 10.89
C ALA A 651 -9.24 31.39 11.61
N ILE A 652 -8.87 31.48 12.89
CA ILE A 652 -8.99 32.72 13.68
C ILE A 652 -7.84 33.68 13.29
N PRO A 653 -8.12 34.93 12.87
CA PRO A 653 -7.08 35.85 12.40
C PRO A 653 -6.02 36.18 13.46
N GLU A 654 -4.77 36.35 13.00
CA GLU A 654 -3.59 36.60 13.85
C GLU A 654 -3.70 37.90 14.67
N SER A 655 -4.39 38.91 14.12
CA SER A 655 -4.63 40.18 14.82
C SER A 655 -5.40 40.02 16.13
N TYR A 656 -6.26 39.00 16.23
CA TYR A 656 -6.97 38.71 17.47
C TYR A 656 -6.09 38.00 18.51
N LEU A 657 -5.17 37.13 18.09
CA LEU A 657 -4.22 36.50 19.00
C LEU A 657 -3.35 37.54 19.71
N ILE A 658 -2.72 38.40 18.91
CA ILE A 658 -1.74 39.39 19.38
C ILE A 658 -2.41 40.39 20.33
N LYS A 659 -3.59 40.91 19.96
CA LYS A 659 -4.27 41.95 20.74
C LYS A 659 -4.69 41.47 22.13
N TYR A 660 -4.99 40.19 22.30
CA TYR A 660 -5.60 39.66 23.53
C TYR A 660 -4.77 38.59 24.24
N GLY A 661 -3.51 38.40 23.84
CA GLY A 661 -2.57 37.48 24.50
C GLY A 661 -2.98 36.00 24.42
N ALA A 662 -3.80 35.64 23.43
CA ALA A 662 -4.15 34.25 23.17
C ALA A 662 -2.97 33.51 22.53
N LYS A 663 -2.89 32.19 22.71
CA LYS A 663 -1.86 31.32 22.12
C LYS A 663 -2.45 30.48 20.99
N ARG A 664 -1.65 30.18 19.96
CA ARG A 664 -2.07 29.39 18.80
C ARG A 664 -1.83 27.90 19.03
N TYR A 665 -2.74 27.05 18.57
CA TYR A 665 -2.46 25.63 18.39
C TYR A 665 -3.03 25.11 17.07
N TYR A 666 -2.68 23.87 16.73
CA TYR A 666 -2.99 23.22 15.46
C TYR A 666 -3.52 21.81 15.70
N THR A 667 -4.48 21.42 14.87
CA THR A 667 -5.03 20.06 14.79
C THR A 667 -5.06 19.59 13.33
N GLY A 668 -5.04 18.27 13.11
CA GLY A 668 -5.17 17.63 11.81
C GLY A 668 -6.60 17.22 11.44
N GLY A 669 -7.61 17.63 12.22
CA GLY A 669 -9.03 17.32 12.01
C GLY A 669 -9.50 16.00 12.64
N MET A 670 -10.69 15.52 12.23
CA MET A 670 -11.51 14.47 12.89
C MET A 670 -10.82 13.12 13.18
N HIS A 671 -9.63 12.85 12.63
CA HIS A 671 -8.92 11.59 12.83
C HIS A 671 -7.56 11.75 13.54
N THR A 672 -7.27 12.94 14.05
CA THR A 672 -6.01 13.23 14.75
C THR A 672 -5.98 12.52 16.12
N PRO A 673 -5.03 11.61 16.37
CA PRO A 673 -4.97 10.84 17.61
C PRO A 673 -4.36 11.64 18.77
N PHE A 674 -4.55 11.14 20.00
CA PHE A 674 -3.82 11.64 21.17
C PHE A 674 -2.31 11.33 21.06
N VAL A 675 -1.49 12.28 21.50
CA VAL A 675 -0.02 12.24 21.42
C VAL A 675 0.60 12.47 22.79
N ARG A 676 1.77 11.86 23.04
CA ARG A 676 2.46 11.97 24.33
C ARG A 676 2.92 13.39 24.64
N ASP A 677 3.42 14.11 23.64
CA ASP A 677 3.94 15.46 23.81
C ASP A 677 3.24 16.43 22.86
N ILE A 678 2.34 17.24 23.42
CA ILE A 678 1.59 18.24 22.65
C ILE A 678 2.45 19.45 22.28
N SER A 679 3.68 19.59 22.82
CA SER A 679 4.54 20.72 22.47
C SER A 679 5.23 20.57 21.11
N SER A 680 5.06 19.45 20.43
CA SER A 680 5.74 19.16 19.16
C SER A 680 4.83 18.41 18.16
N CYS A 681 3.55 18.27 18.46
CA CYS A 681 2.63 17.41 17.72
C CYS A 681 1.23 18.01 17.68
N LEU A 682 0.48 17.72 16.61
CA LEU A 682 -0.91 18.14 16.46
C LEU A 682 -1.78 17.67 17.63
N LEU A 683 -2.71 18.52 18.05
CA LEU A 683 -3.68 18.17 19.09
C LEU A 683 -4.81 17.30 18.51
N PRO A 684 -5.37 16.37 19.30
CA PRO A 684 -6.50 15.55 18.88
C PRO A 684 -7.78 16.39 18.76
N ASP A 685 -8.70 15.92 17.92
CA ASP A 685 -9.90 16.67 17.55
C ASP A 685 -11.16 15.82 17.52
N PHE A 686 -11.22 14.71 16.77
CA PHE A 686 -12.39 13.81 16.77
C PHE A 686 -13.76 14.49 16.56
N GLY A 687 -13.79 15.66 15.90
CA GLY A 687 -15.00 16.44 15.69
C GLY A 687 -15.39 17.36 16.85
N SER A 688 -14.52 17.54 17.85
CA SER A 688 -14.78 18.42 18.99
C SER A 688 -13.51 19.00 19.63
N VAL A 689 -13.52 20.30 19.86
CA VAL A 689 -12.46 21.04 20.58
C VAL A 689 -12.17 20.49 21.98
N VAL A 690 -13.11 19.75 22.58
CA VAL A 690 -12.92 19.14 23.91
C VAL A 690 -11.69 18.24 23.95
N PHE A 691 -11.36 17.55 22.85
CA PHE A 691 -10.23 16.63 22.82
C PHE A 691 -8.88 17.35 22.87
N ALA A 692 -8.76 18.53 22.24
CA ALA A 692 -7.59 19.38 22.37
C ALA A 692 -7.40 19.86 23.82
N ALA A 693 -8.49 20.29 24.47
CA ALA A 693 -8.46 20.70 25.87
C ALA A 693 -8.11 19.53 26.81
N LEU A 694 -8.59 18.31 26.53
CA LEU A 694 -8.24 17.10 27.29
C LEU A 694 -6.77 16.71 27.16
N ALA A 695 -6.20 16.84 25.95
CA ALA A 695 -4.77 16.59 25.74
C ALA A 695 -3.91 17.58 26.54
N PHE A 696 -4.30 18.85 26.55
CA PHE A 696 -3.68 19.87 27.39
C PHE A 696 -3.84 19.57 28.89
N ALA A 697 -5.05 19.23 29.34
CA ALA A 697 -5.31 18.89 30.74
C ALA A 697 -4.38 17.76 31.20
N LEU A 698 -4.29 16.65 30.45
CA LEU A 698 -3.37 15.56 30.80
C LEU A 698 -1.90 16.02 30.78
N TYR A 699 -1.48 16.84 29.81
CA TYR A 699 -0.11 17.34 29.72
C TYR A 699 0.34 18.17 30.93
N THR A 700 -0.62 18.83 31.60
CA THR A 700 -0.37 19.56 32.86
C THR A 700 -0.26 18.65 34.09
N ASN A 701 -0.53 17.34 33.93
CA ASN A 701 -0.40 16.25 34.90
C ASN A 701 -1.26 16.41 36.18
N PRO A 702 -2.59 16.55 36.09
CA PRO A 702 -3.46 16.72 37.26
C PRO A 702 -3.62 15.43 38.07
N LYS A 703 -4.05 15.59 39.33
CA LYS A 703 -4.48 14.50 40.20
C LYS A 703 -5.86 13.98 39.81
N LYS A 704 -6.84 14.89 39.67
CA LYS A 704 -8.20 14.56 39.20
C LYS A 704 -8.58 15.40 37.99
N LEU A 705 -9.36 14.82 37.09
CA LEU A 705 -9.92 15.45 35.91
C LEU A 705 -11.44 15.22 35.86
N TYR A 706 -12.21 16.27 36.13
CA TYR A 706 -13.66 16.27 36.05
C TYR A 706 -14.11 16.62 34.63
N LEU A 707 -14.99 15.79 34.07
CA LEU A 707 -15.64 16.01 32.78
C LEU A 707 -17.04 16.57 33.04
N VAL A 708 -17.27 17.83 32.69
CA VAL A 708 -18.50 18.58 32.97
C VAL A 708 -19.09 19.11 31.67
N GLY A 709 -20.39 18.87 31.42
CA GLY A 709 -21.03 19.30 30.18
C GLY A 709 -20.52 18.55 28.94
N CYS A 710 -19.84 17.42 29.11
CA CYS A 710 -19.28 16.59 28.03
C CYS A 710 -20.34 15.65 27.43
N ASP A 711 -21.52 16.18 27.16
CA ASP A 711 -22.67 15.38 26.72
C ASP A 711 -22.47 14.87 25.29
N CYS A 712 -22.65 13.56 25.10
CA CYS A 712 -22.58 12.91 23.81
C CYS A 712 -24.01 12.60 23.32
N SER A 713 -24.76 13.66 23.00
CA SER A 713 -26.16 13.57 22.54
C SER A 713 -26.56 14.76 21.67
N ASP A 714 -27.74 14.71 21.05
CA ASP A 714 -28.29 15.77 20.19
C ASP A 714 -29.22 16.75 20.91
N THR A 715 -29.17 16.80 22.25
CA THR A 715 -30.12 17.56 23.08
C THR A 715 -29.82 19.07 23.17
N GLY A 716 -28.87 19.58 22.39
CA GLY A 716 -28.51 21.01 22.30
C GLY A 716 -27.38 21.43 23.26
N TYR A 717 -27.34 22.72 23.60
CA TYR A 717 -26.31 23.33 24.44
C TYR A 717 -26.90 23.94 25.72
N PHE A 718 -26.05 24.18 26.74
CA PHE A 718 -26.48 24.70 28.04
C PHE A 718 -27.13 26.10 28.00
N ASP A 719 -26.78 26.94 27.02
CA ASP A 719 -27.28 28.30 26.85
C ASP A 719 -28.62 28.36 26.07
N ASN A 720 -29.28 27.21 25.88
CA ASN A 720 -30.51 27.05 25.09
C ASN A 720 -30.39 27.53 23.63
N ASN A 721 -29.18 27.75 23.13
CA ASN A 721 -28.98 28.12 21.74
C ASN A 721 -29.27 26.91 20.85
N LYS A 722 -30.42 26.92 20.19
CA LYS A 722 -30.82 25.90 19.20
C LYS A 722 -30.21 26.16 17.82
N ASN A 723 -29.63 27.34 17.61
CA ASN A 723 -28.96 27.67 16.36
C ASN A 723 -27.59 27.00 16.33
N LEU A 724 -27.37 26.18 15.30
CA LEU A 724 -26.18 25.35 15.03
C LEU A 724 -26.12 24.02 15.78
N ILE A 725 -27.25 23.32 15.96
CA ILE A 725 -27.18 21.85 15.78
C ILE A 725 -27.09 21.67 14.26
N SER A 726 -25.87 21.81 13.71
CA SER A 726 -25.64 21.50 12.31
C SER A 726 -26.18 20.09 12.07
N SER A 727 -26.80 19.90 10.92
CA SER A 727 -27.15 18.58 10.38
C SER A 727 -25.98 17.57 10.40
N SER A 728 -24.74 18.00 10.69
CA SER A 728 -23.53 17.18 10.86
C SER A 728 -23.42 16.42 12.19
N LEU A 729 -23.95 16.92 13.32
CA LEU A 729 -23.81 16.23 14.63
C LEU A 729 -24.46 14.84 14.66
N LYS A 730 -25.52 14.61 13.87
CA LYS A 730 -26.14 13.28 13.72
C LYS A 730 -25.27 12.28 12.96
N GLY A 731 -24.37 12.75 12.10
CA GLY A 731 -23.39 11.93 11.39
C GLY A 731 -22.08 11.72 12.18
N ASP A 732 -21.72 12.67 13.05
CA ASP A 732 -20.41 12.70 13.72
C ASP A 732 -20.38 12.06 15.12
N LEU A 733 -21.55 11.75 15.71
CA LEU A 733 -21.63 11.11 17.03
C LEU A 733 -20.76 9.84 17.18
N PRO A 734 -20.69 8.92 16.19
CA PRO A 734 -19.79 7.77 16.26
C PRO A 734 -18.30 8.16 16.37
N ASN A 735 -17.87 9.24 15.70
CA ASN A 735 -16.49 9.71 15.74
C ASN A 735 -16.16 10.34 17.09
N ILE A 736 -17.09 11.10 17.68
CA ILE A 736 -16.93 11.68 19.02
C ILE A 736 -16.83 10.55 20.06
N LEU A 737 -17.71 9.54 20.00
CA LEU A 737 -17.63 8.37 20.89
C LEU A 737 -16.30 7.62 20.76
N LYS A 738 -15.78 7.48 19.53
CA LYS A 738 -14.45 6.91 19.28
C LYS A 738 -13.33 7.78 19.89
N GLY A 739 -13.45 9.10 19.84
CA GLY A 739 -12.56 10.04 20.51
C GLY A 739 -12.51 9.80 22.03
N TRP A 740 -13.65 9.61 22.67
CA TRP A 740 -13.75 9.32 24.11
C TRP A 740 -13.14 7.97 24.49
N GLN A 741 -13.35 6.93 23.68
CA GLN A 741 -12.71 5.63 23.87
C GLN A 741 -11.19 5.72 23.75
N ASN A 742 -10.70 6.47 22.75
CA ASN A 742 -9.27 6.73 22.56
C ASN A 742 -8.67 7.51 23.73
N PHE A 743 -9.37 8.55 24.21
CA PHE A 743 -8.98 9.33 25.37
C PHE A 743 -8.82 8.44 26.61
N LYS A 744 -9.81 7.59 26.92
CA LYS A 744 -9.74 6.64 28.04
C LYS A 744 -8.53 5.72 27.94
N SER A 745 -8.32 5.12 26.76
CA SER A 745 -7.18 4.22 26.52
C SER A 745 -5.84 4.95 26.71
N PHE A 746 -5.72 6.15 26.13
CA PHE A 746 -4.53 6.98 26.23
C PHE A 746 -4.21 7.41 27.66
N ALA A 747 -5.21 7.91 28.39
CA ALA A 747 -5.05 8.36 29.77
C ALA A 747 -4.68 7.21 30.71
N ASN A 748 -5.36 6.07 30.61
CA ASN A 748 -5.03 4.88 31.41
C ASN A 748 -3.59 4.39 31.19
N HIS A 749 -3.06 4.59 29.98
CA HIS A 749 -1.72 4.13 29.65
C HIS A 749 -0.61 5.11 30.06
N LEU A 750 -0.80 6.41 29.80
CA LEU A 750 0.25 7.43 30.00
C LEU A 750 0.08 8.27 31.27
N TYR A 751 -1.14 8.36 31.79
CA TYR A 751 -1.50 9.13 32.98
C TYR A 751 -2.28 8.26 33.99
N PRO A 752 -1.78 7.07 34.38
CA PRO A 752 -2.54 6.11 35.20
C PRO A 752 -2.87 6.59 36.62
N ASN A 753 -2.24 7.69 37.07
CA ASN A 753 -2.46 8.27 38.39
C ASN A 753 -3.47 9.43 38.36
N THR A 754 -3.91 9.86 37.17
CA THR A 754 -4.95 10.88 37.03
C THR A 754 -6.31 10.20 37.09
N GLU A 755 -7.08 10.51 38.11
CA GLU A 755 -8.46 10.02 38.26
C GLU A 755 -9.39 10.82 37.33
N ILE A 756 -10.15 10.14 36.48
CA ILE A 756 -11.06 10.79 35.51
C ILE A 756 -12.50 10.51 35.91
N ILE A 757 -13.26 11.58 36.11
CA ILE A 757 -14.58 11.54 36.71
C ILE A 757 -15.56 12.28 35.80
N SER A 758 -16.66 11.64 35.40
CA SER A 758 -17.75 12.29 34.68
C SER A 758 -18.79 12.82 35.66
N ILE A 759 -19.15 14.09 35.56
CA ILE A 759 -20.23 14.70 36.34
C ILE A 759 -21.51 14.70 35.50
N ASN A 760 -22.56 14.06 36.00
CA ASN A 760 -23.86 13.96 35.33
C ASN A 760 -23.79 13.52 33.85
N PRO A 761 -23.07 12.44 33.49
CA PRO A 761 -22.78 12.12 32.09
C PRO A 761 -24.02 11.75 31.28
N VAL A 762 -24.16 12.38 30.11
CA VAL A 762 -25.09 11.94 29.05
C VAL A 762 -24.29 11.33 27.90
N GLY A 763 -24.59 10.08 27.53
CA GLY A 763 -23.91 9.35 26.45
C GLY A 763 -22.52 8.80 26.79
N LEU A 764 -21.94 9.16 27.95
CA LEU A 764 -20.64 8.65 28.44
C LEU A 764 -20.74 7.76 29.69
N LYS A 765 -21.95 7.42 30.14
CA LYS A 765 -22.19 6.65 31.37
C LYS A 765 -21.46 5.30 31.33
N GLY A 766 -20.71 5.00 32.39
CA GLY A 766 -19.89 3.80 32.55
C GLY A 766 -18.55 3.83 31.79
N LEU A 767 -18.27 4.89 31.03
CA LEU A 767 -16.97 5.03 30.37
C LEU A 767 -15.89 5.51 31.36
N PHE A 768 -16.22 6.36 32.32
CA PHE A 768 -15.32 6.79 33.40
C PHE A 768 -15.98 6.55 34.77
N GLU A 769 -15.37 7.02 35.86
CA GLU A 769 -16.06 7.05 37.14
C GLU A 769 -17.16 8.11 37.10
N ASP A 770 -18.40 7.75 37.40
CA ASP A 770 -19.55 8.65 37.25
C ASP A 770 -20.02 9.16 38.61
N ILE A 771 -20.26 10.48 38.70
CA ILE A 771 -20.92 11.11 39.83
C ILE A 771 -22.21 11.76 39.33
N GLU A 772 -23.34 11.37 39.92
CA GLU A 772 -24.63 12.02 39.72
C GLU A 772 -24.86 13.02 40.86
N VAL A 773 -25.00 14.31 40.54
CA VAL A 773 -25.12 15.43 41.48
C VAL A 773 -26.38 16.24 41.21
#